data_AF-A0A9D3N5N1-F1
#
_entry.id   AF-A0A9D3N5N1-F1
#
_cell.length_a   1.000
_cell.length_b   1.000
_cell.length_c   1.000
_cell.angle_alpha   90.00
_cell.angle_beta   90.00
_cell.angle_gamma   90.00
#
_symmetry.space_group_name_H-M   'P 1'
#
loop_
_entity.id
_entity.type
_entity.pdbx_description
1 polymer ?
#
loop_
_entity_poly.entity_id
_entity_poly.type
_entity_poly.pdbx_seq_one_letter_code
_entity_poly.pdbx_strand_id
1 'polypeptide(L)'
;MRNRSSACLVILLLSLSETAHSGNILVLPGEYSHWRNMHVIVEELMDRNHSVTVLTHSASPTLKHSQKDRFNFMSFQIDMEQQEADNFWQSFISVWMDENTTSFQKLILFWNMMSRMSHYTQAVCNGMLGNRDLVTLLKESHFDVLLYDPMMPCADMMAEALELPSVMSLRVSFAYNLERLCGQMPAPPSYVPAAAAQGHLTDHMDFTERLENMLLYIIHTSMMILQQKLSFDRYFSELPGKPTTLCDTMGKADIWLVRTYWDFEYPRPLLPNFKFVGGLHCKPPKPLPKEMEDFVQSSGDDGIVVFSLGSMIKNITKERANTIASALGQIPQKVLWRYTGEKPENLGPNTRLYDWIPQNDLLGHPKTKAFITHGGTNGIYEAIYHGVPMVGLPLFGDQPDNLNHMKTKGAAVMLDFNKMDSKDLKQALNDVINNPSYKESIMRLSRIHHDQPMKPLDQAIYWIEFVMRHKGAKHLRVQAHNLTWYQYHCLDVAAFLLSEMEDFVQSSGDDGIVVFSLGSMIKNLTKERANTIASALGQIPQKVLWRYTGEKPETLVANTRVCDWIPQNDLLGHPKTKAFITHGGINGIYEAIYHGVPMVGLPLFADQPDNVNHMKAKGAAVMLDFNKLGTEDLKQAVNDVIKNPSYKESIMRLSQIHHDQPMKPLDRAVFWIEYVMRHKGAKHLRVGAHNLTWYQYHCLDVAAFLLSVIALVVFIFVKTCRWLFWKCCRKTPAKSKKE
;
A
#
# COMPACT_ATOMS: atom_id res chain seq x y z
N MET A 1 -12.08 -58.12 -26.09
CA MET A 1 -11.16 -57.40 -25.17
C MET A 1 -10.73 -56.02 -25.67
N ARG A 2 -10.22 -55.86 -26.91
CA ARG A 2 -9.66 -54.57 -27.45
C ARG A 2 -10.35 -53.27 -26.98
N ASN A 3 -11.68 -53.13 -27.12
CA ASN A 3 -12.37 -51.86 -26.80
C ASN A 3 -12.25 -51.39 -25.33
N ARG A 4 -12.06 -52.29 -24.35
CA ARG A 4 -11.93 -51.86 -22.94
C ARG A 4 -10.61 -51.13 -22.69
N SER A 5 -9.52 -51.58 -23.31
CA SER A 5 -8.19 -50.96 -23.18
C SER A 5 -8.17 -49.52 -23.70
N SER A 6 -8.82 -49.26 -24.85
CA SER A 6 -8.95 -47.91 -25.41
C SER A 6 -9.77 -46.98 -24.52
N ALA A 7 -10.89 -47.46 -23.96
CA ALA A 7 -11.70 -46.69 -23.03
C ALA A 7 -10.92 -46.35 -21.74
N CYS A 8 -10.20 -47.32 -21.16
CA CYS A 8 -9.33 -47.08 -20.01
C CYS A 8 -8.22 -46.08 -20.33
N LEU A 9 -7.62 -46.11 -21.53
CA LEU A 9 -6.57 -45.16 -21.92
C LEU A 9 -7.11 -43.72 -22.06
N VAL A 10 -8.30 -43.55 -22.64
CA VAL A 10 -8.97 -42.25 -22.75
C VAL A 10 -9.35 -41.70 -21.36
N ILE A 11 -9.88 -42.56 -20.46
CA ILE A 11 -10.17 -42.17 -19.07
C ILE A 11 -8.88 -41.79 -18.34
N LEU A 12 -7.78 -42.53 -18.54
CA LEU A 12 -6.49 -42.21 -17.92
C LEU A 12 -5.96 -40.85 -18.40
N LEU A 13 -6.02 -40.58 -19.70
CA LEU A 13 -5.64 -39.28 -20.28
C LEU A 13 -6.51 -38.14 -19.76
N LEU A 14 -7.83 -38.33 -19.63
CA LEU A 14 -8.75 -37.35 -19.04
C LEU A 14 -8.55 -37.17 -17.53
N SER A 15 -7.94 -38.13 -16.83
CA SER A 15 -7.53 -38.01 -15.42
C SER A 15 -6.11 -37.45 -15.23
N LEU A 16 -5.32 -37.36 -16.30
CA LEU A 16 -3.96 -36.82 -16.33
C LEU A 16 -3.90 -35.41 -16.94
N SER A 17 -4.93 -35.00 -17.68
CA SER A 17 -5.18 -33.58 -17.91
C SER A 17 -5.60 -32.93 -16.59
N GLU A 18 -4.74 -32.09 -16.03
CA GLU A 18 -5.20 -31.07 -15.08
C GLU A 18 -6.36 -30.31 -15.71
N THR A 19 -7.43 -30.08 -14.94
CA THR A 19 -8.58 -29.30 -15.42
C THR A 19 -8.13 -27.85 -15.56
N ALA A 20 -7.68 -27.47 -16.77
CA ALA A 20 -7.30 -26.12 -17.12
C ALA A 20 -8.52 -25.19 -16.94
N HIS A 21 -8.54 -24.48 -15.81
CA HIS A 21 -9.59 -23.52 -15.47
C HIS A 21 -9.40 -22.24 -16.28
N SER A 22 -9.71 -22.34 -17.57
CA SER A 22 -10.08 -21.16 -18.36
C SER A 22 -11.21 -20.43 -17.64
N GLY A 23 -11.16 -19.10 -17.68
CA GLY A 23 -12.15 -18.22 -17.08
C GLY A 23 -12.21 -16.91 -17.86
N ASN A 24 -13.25 -16.14 -17.63
CA ASN A 24 -13.61 -14.97 -18.43
C ASN A 24 -13.30 -13.68 -17.66
N ILE A 25 -12.36 -12.89 -18.18
CA ILE A 25 -11.74 -11.78 -17.44
C ILE A 25 -12.11 -10.45 -18.10
N LEU A 26 -12.75 -9.57 -17.34
CA LEU A 26 -13.06 -8.20 -17.78
C LEU A 26 -11.91 -7.26 -17.39
N VAL A 27 -11.36 -6.52 -18.35
CA VAL A 27 -10.21 -5.65 -18.16
C VAL A 27 -10.58 -4.19 -18.44
N LEU A 28 -10.41 -3.31 -17.44
CA LEU A 28 -10.65 -1.86 -17.54
C LEU A 28 -9.31 -1.11 -17.41
N PRO A 29 -8.61 -0.81 -18.52
CA PRO A 29 -7.22 -0.37 -18.50
C PRO A 29 -7.03 1.14 -18.42
N GLY A 30 -5.91 1.56 -17.84
CA GLY A 30 -5.44 2.96 -17.90
C GLY A 30 -4.62 3.24 -19.17
N GLU A 31 -4.54 4.51 -19.56
CA GLU A 31 -3.83 4.97 -20.77
C GLU A 31 -2.29 4.82 -20.76
N TYR A 32 -1.70 4.92 -21.95
CA TYR A 32 -0.27 4.96 -22.27
C TYR A 32 0.59 3.86 -21.60
N SER A 33 1.31 4.19 -20.52
CA SER A 33 2.20 3.26 -19.81
C SER A 33 1.44 2.32 -18.86
N HIS A 34 0.23 2.68 -18.44
CA HIS A 34 -0.62 1.82 -17.62
C HIS A 34 -1.11 0.63 -18.46
N TRP A 35 -1.62 0.90 -19.67
CA TRP A 35 -1.96 -0.15 -20.64
C TRP A 35 -0.77 -1.05 -20.95
N ARG A 36 0.43 -0.49 -21.19
CA ARG A 36 1.64 -1.31 -21.46
C ARG A 36 2.01 -2.27 -20.32
N ASN A 37 1.69 -1.94 -19.06
CA ASN A 37 1.85 -2.88 -17.95
C ASN A 37 0.75 -3.97 -17.98
N MET A 38 -0.51 -3.57 -18.15
CA MET A 38 -1.65 -4.49 -18.15
C MET A 38 -1.65 -5.43 -19.36
N HIS A 39 -1.19 -4.98 -20.53
CA HIS A 39 -1.06 -5.80 -21.73
C HIS A 39 -0.19 -7.03 -21.49
N VAL A 40 0.91 -6.90 -20.71
CA VAL A 40 1.78 -8.04 -20.40
C VAL A 40 1.08 -9.05 -19.49
N ILE A 41 0.18 -8.59 -18.60
CA ILE A 41 -0.70 -9.47 -17.82
C ILE A 41 -1.73 -10.13 -18.76
N VAL A 42 -2.34 -9.38 -19.67
CA VAL A 42 -3.33 -9.88 -20.65
C VAL A 42 -2.73 -10.92 -21.60
N GLU A 43 -1.52 -10.71 -22.11
CA GLU A 43 -0.78 -11.70 -22.92
C GLU A 43 -0.61 -13.03 -22.18
N GLU A 44 -0.11 -12.98 -20.94
CA GLU A 44 0.13 -14.18 -20.12
C GLU A 44 -1.17 -14.87 -19.69
N LEU A 45 -2.26 -14.12 -19.42
CA LEU A 45 -3.59 -14.70 -19.18
C LEU A 45 -4.11 -15.44 -20.42
N MET A 46 -3.94 -14.89 -21.63
CA MET A 46 -4.33 -15.55 -22.88
C MET A 46 -3.44 -16.76 -23.20
N ASP A 47 -2.15 -16.73 -22.87
CA ASP A 47 -1.24 -17.88 -23.02
C ASP A 47 -1.55 -19.00 -22.01
N ARG A 48 -2.21 -18.68 -20.90
CA ARG A 48 -2.83 -19.65 -19.96
C ARG A 48 -4.26 -20.06 -20.33
N ASN A 49 -4.73 -19.69 -21.53
CA ASN A 49 -6.06 -20.00 -22.07
C ASN A 49 -7.25 -19.33 -21.35
N HIS A 50 -7.06 -18.23 -20.63
CA HIS A 50 -8.19 -17.41 -20.16
C HIS A 50 -8.79 -16.60 -21.32
N SER A 51 -10.11 -16.45 -21.31
CA SER A 51 -10.81 -15.48 -22.17
C SER A 51 -10.64 -14.10 -21.55
N VAL A 52 -10.23 -13.11 -22.35
CA VAL A 52 -10.04 -11.74 -21.91
C VAL A 52 -10.87 -10.79 -22.77
N THR A 53 -11.60 -9.89 -22.12
CA THR A 53 -12.36 -8.82 -22.77
C THR A 53 -11.91 -7.47 -22.22
N VAL A 54 -11.36 -6.62 -23.08
CA VAL A 54 -10.89 -5.27 -22.74
C VAL A 54 -12.00 -4.27 -23.01
N LEU A 55 -12.42 -3.52 -21.98
CA LEU A 55 -13.44 -2.48 -22.05
C LEU A 55 -12.79 -1.10 -21.91
N THR A 56 -13.00 -0.23 -22.90
CA THR A 56 -12.51 1.17 -22.88
C THR A 56 -13.56 2.14 -23.43
N HIS A 57 -13.26 3.45 -23.45
CA HIS A 57 -14.13 4.48 -24.00
C HIS A 57 -13.70 4.94 -25.41
N SER A 58 -14.64 5.45 -26.20
CA SER A 58 -14.42 5.89 -27.58
C SER A 58 -13.34 6.97 -27.74
N ALA A 59 -13.15 7.83 -26.74
CA ALA A 59 -12.10 8.86 -26.73
C ALA A 59 -10.69 8.38 -26.31
N SER A 60 -10.44 7.08 -26.13
CA SER A 60 -9.16 6.57 -25.60
C SER A 60 -7.98 6.94 -26.53
N PRO A 61 -6.96 7.70 -26.08
CA PRO A 61 -5.80 8.03 -26.92
C PRO A 61 -4.86 6.84 -27.18
N THR A 62 -4.89 5.78 -26.35
CA THR A 62 -4.01 4.61 -26.49
C THR A 62 -4.68 3.45 -27.23
N LEU A 63 -5.94 3.15 -26.93
CA LEU A 63 -6.63 1.97 -27.45
C LEU A 63 -7.48 2.32 -28.67
N LYS A 64 -6.91 2.08 -29.85
CA LYS A 64 -7.61 2.21 -31.13
C LYS A 64 -8.21 0.86 -31.53
N HIS A 65 -9.46 0.88 -32.00
CA HIS A 65 -10.13 -0.31 -32.56
C HIS A 65 -9.25 -0.98 -33.63
N SER A 66 -8.82 -2.21 -33.35
CA SER A 66 -7.84 -2.98 -34.14
C SER A 66 -8.32 -4.43 -34.24
N GLN A 67 -8.74 -4.88 -35.43
CA GLN A 67 -9.31 -6.22 -35.64
C GLN A 67 -8.25 -7.35 -35.70
N LYS A 68 -7.18 -7.28 -34.88
CA LYS A 68 -6.06 -8.24 -34.91
C LYS A 68 -5.52 -8.67 -33.56
N ASP A 69 -6.07 -8.18 -32.46
CA ASP A 69 -5.64 -8.58 -31.13
C ASP A 69 -6.24 -9.94 -30.72
N ARG A 70 -5.57 -10.65 -29.79
CA ARG A 70 -5.98 -12.00 -29.33
C ARG A 70 -7.11 -11.99 -28.31
N PHE A 71 -7.44 -10.83 -27.75
CA PHE A 71 -8.50 -10.61 -26.77
C PHE A 71 -9.74 -9.97 -27.42
N ASN A 72 -10.90 -10.14 -26.79
CA ASN A 72 -12.10 -9.42 -27.18
C ASN A 72 -11.96 -7.92 -26.81
N PHE A 73 -12.50 -7.03 -27.62
CA PHE A 73 -12.43 -5.59 -27.41
C PHE A 73 -13.82 -4.97 -27.45
N MET A 74 -14.17 -4.21 -26.40
CA MET A 74 -15.43 -3.49 -26.25
C MET A 74 -15.17 -2.01 -26.01
N SER A 75 -15.98 -1.15 -26.64
CA SER A 75 -15.90 0.29 -26.44
C SER A 75 -17.27 0.90 -26.13
N PHE A 76 -17.36 1.68 -25.04
CA PHE A 76 -18.54 2.50 -24.76
C PHE A 76 -18.33 3.95 -25.25
N GLN A 77 -19.43 4.64 -25.53
CA GLN A 77 -19.40 6.05 -25.93
C GLN A 77 -19.39 6.95 -24.68
N ILE A 78 -18.65 8.05 -24.77
CA ILE A 78 -18.62 9.10 -23.74
C ILE A 78 -18.85 10.46 -24.41
N ASP A 79 -19.30 11.44 -23.63
CA ASP A 79 -19.52 12.83 -24.08
C ASP A 79 -18.19 13.62 -24.08
N MET A 80 -17.25 13.18 -24.93
CA MET A 80 -15.93 13.79 -25.13
C MET A 80 -15.29 13.26 -26.43
N GLU A 81 -14.62 14.10 -27.21
CA GLU A 81 -13.87 13.67 -28.40
C GLU A 81 -12.46 13.15 -28.05
N GLN A 82 -11.92 12.22 -28.85
CA GLN A 82 -10.54 11.72 -28.69
C GLN A 82 -9.50 12.86 -28.73
N GLN A 83 -9.73 13.88 -29.56
CA GLN A 83 -8.85 15.05 -29.63
C GLN A 83 -8.90 15.91 -28.36
N GLU A 84 -10.04 15.96 -27.66
CA GLU A 84 -10.16 16.65 -26.38
C GLU A 84 -9.44 15.87 -25.27
N ALA A 85 -9.57 14.54 -25.25
CA ALA A 85 -8.83 13.67 -24.33
C ALA A 85 -7.31 13.77 -24.54
N ASP A 86 -6.82 13.73 -25.79
CA ASP A 86 -5.41 13.99 -26.10
C ASP A 86 -4.98 15.40 -25.66
N ASN A 87 -5.79 16.43 -25.92
CA ASN A 87 -5.51 17.81 -25.51
C ASN A 87 -5.45 17.96 -23.98
N PHE A 88 -6.26 17.21 -23.23
CA PHE A 88 -6.19 17.13 -21.77
C PHE A 88 -4.83 16.56 -21.32
N TRP A 89 -4.42 15.40 -21.84
CA TRP A 89 -3.15 14.78 -21.47
C TRP A 89 -1.93 15.62 -21.87
N GLN A 90 -1.96 16.28 -23.04
CA GLN A 90 -0.90 17.24 -23.42
C GLN A 90 -0.88 18.49 -22.52
N SER A 91 -2.05 19.00 -22.10
CA SER A 91 -2.14 20.10 -21.13
C SER A 91 -1.62 19.72 -19.75
N PHE A 92 -1.81 18.47 -19.33
CA PHE A 92 -1.24 17.96 -18.08
C PHE A 92 0.30 17.99 -18.13
N ILE A 93 0.91 17.48 -19.21
CA ILE A 93 2.37 17.48 -19.37
C ILE A 93 2.95 18.91 -19.35
N SER A 94 2.37 19.83 -20.14
CA SER A 94 2.93 21.17 -20.32
C SER A 94 2.91 22.03 -19.05
N VAL A 95 1.88 21.88 -18.21
CA VAL A 95 1.77 22.59 -16.91
C VAL A 95 2.92 22.24 -15.95
N TRP A 96 3.42 21.00 -15.98
CA TRP A 96 4.50 20.57 -15.09
C TRP A 96 5.89 20.87 -15.65
N MET A 97 6.03 21.01 -16.97
CA MET A 97 7.31 21.33 -17.63
C MET A 97 7.63 22.83 -17.70
N ASP A 98 6.66 23.75 -17.57
CA ASP A 98 6.90 25.19 -17.64
C ASP A 98 7.35 25.81 -16.30
N GLU A 99 8.65 26.04 -16.18
CA GLU A 99 9.25 26.68 -15.01
C GLU A 99 9.09 28.21 -14.94
N ASN A 100 8.66 28.90 -16.01
CA ASN A 100 8.41 30.34 -15.95
C ASN A 100 7.13 30.69 -15.15
N THR A 101 6.37 29.67 -14.73
CA THR A 101 5.16 29.85 -13.92
C THR A 101 5.50 30.13 -12.45
N THR A 102 5.09 31.30 -11.96
CA THR A 102 5.16 31.66 -10.53
C THR A 102 4.30 30.71 -9.69
N SER A 103 4.58 30.59 -8.38
CA SER A 103 3.82 29.72 -7.46
C SER A 103 2.31 30.00 -7.47
N PHE A 104 1.89 31.23 -7.74
CA PHE A 104 0.47 31.61 -7.89
C PHE A 104 -0.11 31.12 -9.22
N GLN A 105 0.64 31.22 -10.33
CA GLN A 105 0.23 30.63 -11.61
C GLN A 105 0.18 29.10 -11.53
N LYS A 106 1.15 28.45 -10.88
CA LYS A 106 1.13 26.99 -10.62
C LYS A 106 -0.13 26.57 -9.85
N LEU A 107 -0.55 27.35 -8.84
CA LEU A 107 -1.81 27.11 -8.13
C LEU A 107 -3.04 27.23 -9.04
N ILE A 108 -3.11 28.25 -9.91
CA ILE A 108 -4.21 28.41 -10.88
C ILE A 108 -4.23 27.27 -11.90
N LEU A 109 -3.07 26.88 -12.44
CA LEU A 109 -2.94 25.78 -13.40
C LEU A 109 -3.32 24.45 -12.76
N PHE A 110 -2.97 24.21 -11.49
CA PHE A 110 -3.42 23.06 -10.72
C PHE A 110 -4.95 23.03 -10.56
N TRP A 111 -5.59 24.15 -10.20
CA TRP A 111 -7.06 24.22 -10.12
C TRP A 111 -7.74 23.94 -11.48
N ASN A 112 -7.19 24.49 -12.57
CA ASN A 112 -7.68 24.23 -13.93
C ASN A 112 -7.52 22.75 -14.33
N MET A 113 -6.38 22.13 -13.97
CA MET A 113 -6.11 20.70 -14.19
C MET A 113 -7.09 19.82 -13.40
N MET A 114 -7.34 20.12 -12.13
CA MET A 114 -8.29 19.39 -11.27
C MET A 114 -9.73 19.50 -11.79
N SER A 115 -10.12 20.66 -12.34
CA SER A 115 -11.40 20.86 -13.00
C SER A 115 -11.53 19.98 -14.26
N ARG A 116 -10.51 19.97 -15.15
CA ARG A 116 -10.53 19.10 -16.34
C ARG A 116 -10.53 17.61 -16.01
N MET A 117 -9.79 17.19 -14.97
CA MET A 117 -9.85 15.82 -14.43
C MET A 117 -11.25 15.45 -13.95
N SER A 118 -11.98 16.41 -13.35
CA SER A 118 -13.39 16.22 -12.99
C SER A 118 -14.25 15.99 -14.24
N HIS A 119 -14.18 16.87 -15.24
CA HIS A 119 -14.95 16.73 -16.48
C HIS A 119 -14.68 15.41 -17.23
N TYR A 120 -13.41 15.03 -17.41
CA TYR A 120 -13.04 13.73 -18.01
C TYR A 120 -13.62 12.54 -17.23
N THR A 121 -13.46 12.55 -15.90
CA THR A 121 -14.03 11.52 -15.02
C THR A 121 -15.54 11.43 -15.16
N GLN A 122 -16.24 12.57 -15.20
CA GLN A 122 -17.69 12.63 -15.33
C GLN A 122 -18.17 12.07 -16.68
N ALA A 123 -17.50 12.41 -17.79
CA ALA A 123 -17.81 11.88 -19.12
C ALA A 123 -17.66 10.35 -19.15
N VAL A 124 -16.56 9.81 -18.60
CA VAL A 124 -16.30 8.36 -18.55
C VAL A 124 -17.29 7.63 -17.64
N CYS A 125 -17.49 8.09 -16.40
CA CYS A 125 -18.41 7.46 -15.46
C CYS A 125 -19.87 7.49 -15.97
N ASN A 126 -20.31 8.57 -16.62
CA ASN A 126 -21.65 8.66 -17.21
C ASN A 126 -21.81 7.68 -18.39
N GLY A 127 -20.86 7.65 -19.33
CA GLY A 127 -20.92 6.74 -20.48
C GLY A 127 -20.82 5.25 -20.10
N MET A 128 -20.14 4.94 -18.99
CA MET A 128 -19.95 3.58 -18.50
C MET A 128 -21.09 3.07 -17.61
N LEU A 129 -21.51 3.84 -16.60
CA LEU A 129 -22.50 3.39 -15.60
C LEU A 129 -23.93 3.88 -15.91
N GLY A 130 -24.07 5.01 -16.61
CA GLY A 130 -25.38 5.50 -17.05
C GLY A 130 -25.97 4.68 -18.20
N ASN A 131 -25.12 3.97 -18.95
CA ASN A 131 -25.50 3.09 -20.04
C ASN A 131 -26.02 1.74 -19.51
N ARG A 132 -27.35 1.65 -19.32
CA ARG A 132 -28.02 0.44 -18.81
C ARG A 132 -27.85 -0.77 -19.72
N ASP A 133 -27.79 -0.57 -21.03
CA ASP A 133 -27.67 -1.67 -21.99
C ASP A 133 -26.27 -2.30 -21.90
N LEU A 134 -25.22 -1.47 -21.75
CA LEU A 134 -23.86 -1.91 -21.47
C LEU A 134 -23.76 -2.66 -20.13
N VAL A 135 -24.31 -2.11 -19.05
CA VAL A 135 -24.27 -2.76 -17.72
C VAL A 135 -25.02 -4.11 -17.75
N THR A 136 -26.12 -4.20 -18.49
CA THR A 136 -26.88 -5.45 -18.66
C THR A 136 -26.08 -6.47 -19.46
N LEU A 137 -25.54 -6.07 -20.61
CA LEU A 137 -24.67 -6.91 -21.46
C LEU A 137 -23.45 -7.45 -20.68
N LEU A 138 -22.82 -6.62 -19.84
CA LEU A 138 -21.67 -7.04 -19.03
C LEU A 138 -22.06 -8.02 -17.90
N LYS A 139 -23.28 -7.94 -17.35
CA LYS A 139 -23.81 -8.95 -16.41
C LYS A 139 -24.10 -10.28 -17.10
N GLU A 140 -24.75 -10.23 -18.27
CA GLU A 140 -25.08 -11.41 -19.10
C GLU A 140 -23.83 -12.07 -19.71
N SER A 141 -22.72 -11.35 -19.83
CA SER A 141 -21.43 -11.87 -20.29
C SER A 141 -20.73 -12.81 -19.29
N HIS A 142 -21.21 -12.92 -18.04
CA HIS A 142 -20.70 -13.85 -17.02
C HIS A 142 -19.16 -13.86 -16.89
N PHE A 143 -18.58 -12.74 -16.48
CA PHE A 143 -17.16 -12.66 -16.11
C PHE A 143 -16.89 -13.27 -14.72
N ASP A 144 -15.68 -13.78 -14.50
CA ASP A 144 -15.23 -14.36 -13.22
C ASP A 144 -14.52 -13.34 -12.31
N VAL A 145 -13.86 -12.33 -12.90
CA VAL A 145 -13.11 -11.28 -12.19
C VAL A 145 -13.00 -10.01 -13.03
N LEU A 146 -12.92 -8.85 -12.38
CA LEU A 146 -12.60 -7.56 -13.00
C LEU A 146 -11.17 -7.13 -12.64
N LEU A 147 -10.30 -6.98 -13.64
CA LEU A 147 -8.94 -6.45 -13.51
C LEU A 147 -8.90 -5.00 -14.01
N TYR A 148 -8.53 -4.04 -13.15
CA TYR A 148 -8.55 -2.62 -13.52
C TYR A 148 -7.31 -1.83 -13.09
N ASP A 149 -7.10 -0.69 -13.75
CA ASP A 149 -6.22 0.38 -13.29
C ASP A 149 -7.07 1.56 -12.80
N PRO A 150 -6.78 2.16 -11.63
CA PRO A 150 -7.60 3.26 -11.10
C PRO A 150 -7.52 4.56 -11.91
N MET A 151 -6.68 4.63 -12.95
CA MET A 151 -6.73 5.70 -13.94
C MET A 151 -7.88 5.56 -14.96
N MET A 152 -8.56 4.40 -15.01
CA MET A 152 -9.89 4.26 -15.63
C MET A 152 -10.95 4.61 -14.57
N PRO A 153 -11.64 5.77 -14.66
CA PRO A 153 -12.53 6.22 -13.60
C PRO A 153 -13.78 5.34 -13.47
N CYS A 154 -14.27 5.17 -12.24
CA CYS A 154 -15.43 4.33 -11.89
C CYS A 154 -15.30 2.82 -12.23
N ALA A 155 -14.09 2.30 -12.52
CA ALA A 155 -13.88 0.87 -12.75
C ALA A 155 -14.16 0.01 -11.50
N ASP A 156 -13.87 0.55 -10.32
CA ASP A 156 -14.23 0.03 -9.01
C ASP A 156 -15.76 -0.01 -8.79
N MET A 157 -16.47 1.02 -9.24
CA MET A 157 -17.94 1.04 -9.23
C MET A 157 -18.53 0.03 -10.22
N MET A 158 -17.89 -0.20 -11.37
CA MET A 158 -18.31 -1.24 -12.32
C MET A 158 -18.16 -2.64 -11.71
N ALA A 159 -17.06 -2.92 -10.99
CA ALA A 159 -16.91 -4.19 -10.27
C ALA A 159 -18.06 -4.44 -9.27
N GLU A 160 -18.44 -3.41 -8.50
CA GLU A 160 -19.58 -3.50 -7.58
C GLU A 160 -20.94 -3.57 -8.30
N ALA A 161 -21.12 -2.87 -9.42
CA ALA A 161 -22.34 -2.92 -10.22
C ALA A 161 -22.57 -4.28 -10.89
N LEU A 162 -21.49 -4.99 -11.26
CA LEU A 162 -21.51 -6.34 -11.80
C LEU A 162 -21.44 -7.44 -10.72
N GLU A 163 -21.27 -7.07 -9.45
CA GLU A 163 -21.06 -7.98 -8.30
C GLU A 163 -19.83 -8.91 -8.44
N LEU A 164 -18.82 -8.46 -9.19
CA LEU A 164 -17.59 -9.21 -9.47
C LEU A 164 -16.55 -9.04 -8.36
N PRO A 165 -15.76 -10.09 -8.05
CA PRO A 165 -14.51 -9.91 -7.33
C PRO A 165 -13.51 -9.14 -8.21
N SER A 166 -12.58 -8.41 -7.62
CA SER A 166 -11.76 -7.47 -8.38
C SER A 166 -10.29 -7.36 -7.96
N VAL A 167 -9.44 -7.11 -8.95
CA VAL A 167 -8.00 -6.94 -8.81
C VAL A 167 -7.60 -5.58 -9.36
N MET A 168 -6.96 -4.75 -8.54
CA MET A 168 -6.51 -3.42 -8.93
C MET A 168 -5.01 -3.39 -9.19
N SER A 169 -4.61 -2.92 -10.37
CA SER A 169 -3.23 -2.68 -10.79
C SER A 169 -2.87 -1.20 -10.57
N LEU A 170 -2.20 -0.89 -9.45
CA LEU A 170 -1.84 0.47 -9.04
C LEU A 170 -0.32 0.69 -9.12
N ARG A 171 0.13 1.87 -9.58
CA ARG A 171 1.54 2.29 -9.44
C ARG A 171 1.77 3.01 -8.10
N VAL A 172 1.03 4.08 -7.86
CA VAL A 172 1.12 4.97 -6.69
C VAL A 172 -0.09 5.90 -6.71
N SER A 173 -0.46 6.46 -5.56
CA SER A 173 -1.21 7.72 -5.51
C SER A 173 -0.51 8.77 -4.64
N PHE A 174 -0.76 10.06 -4.90
CA PHE A 174 -0.13 11.16 -4.17
C PHE A 174 -0.29 11.00 -2.65
N ALA A 175 0.81 11.07 -1.91
CA ALA A 175 0.88 10.84 -0.45
C ALA A 175 0.20 9.52 0.01
N TYR A 176 0.27 8.48 -0.83
CA TYR A 176 -0.36 7.17 -0.63
C TYR A 176 -1.87 7.26 -0.32
N ASN A 177 -2.56 8.26 -0.83
CA ASN A 177 -3.96 8.54 -0.52
C ASN A 177 -4.89 7.32 -0.71
N LEU A 178 -4.91 6.70 -1.90
CA LEU A 178 -5.76 5.53 -2.17
C LEU A 178 -5.33 4.34 -1.32
N GLU A 179 -4.03 4.06 -1.25
CA GLU A 179 -3.45 2.93 -0.51
C GLU A 179 -3.74 3.00 0.99
N ARG A 180 -3.61 4.19 1.59
CA ARG A 180 -3.75 4.44 3.04
C ARG A 180 -5.19 4.69 3.46
N LEU A 181 -5.97 5.45 2.68
CA LEU A 181 -7.33 5.84 3.05
C LEU A 181 -8.34 4.78 2.62
N CYS A 182 -8.28 4.33 1.37
CA CYS A 182 -9.22 3.35 0.83
C CYS A 182 -8.75 1.91 1.08
N GLY A 183 -7.47 1.64 0.84
CA GLY A 183 -6.85 0.32 1.02
C GLY A 183 -6.35 0.01 2.44
N GLN A 184 -6.37 0.99 3.36
CA GLN A 184 -5.92 0.86 4.76
C GLN A 184 -4.45 0.44 4.97
N MET A 185 -3.58 0.51 3.94
CA MET A 185 -2.17 0.18 4.07
C MET A 185 -1.43 1.25 4.90
N PRO A 186 -0.71 0.89 5.99
CA PRO A 186 -0.08 1.90 6.84
C PRO A 186 1.11 2.58 6.15
N ALA A 187 1.03 3.90 6.00
CA ALA A 187 2.14 4.76 5.58
C ALA A 187 2.39 5.86 6.64
N PRO A 188 3.21 5.61 7.68
CA PRO A 188 3.44 6.57 8.75
C PRO A 188 4.33 7.75 8.28
N PRO A 189 3.86 9.01 8.40
CA PRO A 189 4.56 10.19 7.86
C PRO A 189 5.87 10.55 8.57
N SER A 190 6.23 9.85 9.64
CA SER A 190 7.50 10.01 10.34
C SER A 190 8.70 9.37 9.63
N TYR A 191 8.48 8.36 8.78
CA TYR A 191 9.54 7.69 8.02
C TYR A 191 9.11 7.20 6.62
N VAL A 192 7.86 7.42 6.21
CA VAL A 192 7.40 7.12 4.84
C VAL A 192 7.14 8.45 4.10
N PRO A 193 7.97 8.83 3.12
CA PRO A 193 7.74 10.02 2.29
C PRO A 193 6.37 10.06 1.62
N ALA A 194 5.83 11.26 1.42
CA ALA A 194 4.62 11.50 0.66
C ALA A 194 4.89 11.24 -0.83
N ALA A 195 4.63 10.01 -1.28
CA ALA A 195 5.00 9.58 -2.62
C ALA A 195 4.38 10.44 -3.73
N ALA A 196 5.16 10.64 -4.80
CA ALA A 196 4.90 11.52 -5.93
C ALA A 196 4.62 13.00 -5.57
N ALA A 197 4.79 13.44 -4.32
CA ALA A 197 4.59 14.84 -3.94
C ALA A 197 5.85 15.70 -4.24
N GLN A 198 7.06 15.15 -4.04
CA GLN A 198 8.33 15.85 -4.33
C GLN A 198 9.53 14.91 -4.44
N GLY A 199 10.66 15.44 -4.95
CA GLY A 199 11.85 14.67 -5.34
C GLY A 199 13.09 14.80 -4.45
N HIS A 200 12.94 14.98 -3.13
CA HIS A 200 14.09 15.06 -2.21
C HIS A 200 13.99 14.23 -0.93
N LEU A 201 12.79 13.96 -0.41
CA LEU A 201 12.60 13.19 0.84
C LEU A 201 13.03 11.72 0.73
N THR A 202 13.41 11.13 1.87
CA THR A 202 13.84 9.73 2.01
C THR A 202 13.20 9.07 3.23
N ASP A 203 13.39 7.77 3.49
CA ASP A 203 12.93 7.14 4.74
C ASP A 203 13.76 7.51 5.98
N HIS A 204 14.81 8.31 5.78
CA HIS A 204 15.51 9.06 6.82
C HIS A 204 15.23 10.56 6.63
N MET A 205 14.56 11.16 7.63
CA MET A 205 14.15 12.57 7.63
C MET A 205 14.48 13.22 8.98
N ASP A 206 14.95 14.47 8.95
CA ASP A 206 15.17 15.30 10.15
C ASP A 206 13.84 15.83 10.75
N PHE A 207 13.87 16.90 11.55
CA PHE A 207 12.64 17.55 12.03
C PHE A 207 11.92 18.37 10.93
N THR A 208 12.68 19.11 10.15
CA THR A 208 12.19 19.98 9.06
C THR A 208 11.56 19.15 7.95
N GLU A 209 12.22 18.07 7.56
CA GLU A 209 11.77 17.13 6.53
C GLU A 209 10.53 16.35 7.00
N ARG A 210 10.44 15.93 8.27
CA ARG A 210 9.20 15.33 8.81
C ARG A 210 8.05 16.34 8.92
N LEU A 211 8.33 17.61 9.22
CA LEU A 211 7.34 18.69 9.21
C LEU A 211 6.82 18.93 7.79
N GLU A 212 7.73 19.04 6.82
CA GLU A 212 7.41 19.15 5.39
C GLU A 212 6.57 17.95 4.92
N ASN A 213 7.04 16.72 5.19
CA ASN A 213 6.33 15.49 4.83
C ASN A 213 4.92 15.46 5.42
N MET A 214 4.76 15.76 6.72
CA MET A 214 3.46 15.81 7.38
C MET A 214 2.52 16.84 6.73
N LEU A 215 3.04 18.00 6.31
CA LEU A 215 2.26 18.99 5.57
C LEU A 215 1.81 18.48 4.20
N LEU A 216 2.66 17.74 3.47
CA LEU A 216 2.27 17.12 2.19
C LEU A 216 1.15 16.08 2.38
N TYR A 217 1.26 15.21 3.39
CA TYR A 217 0.19 14.26 3.74
C TYR A 217 -1.13 15.00 4.05
N ILE A 218 -1.08 16.09 4.82
CA ILE A 218 -2.27 16.91 5.14
C ILE A 218 -2.84 17.56 3.87
N ILE A 219 -2.00 18.17 3.03
CA ILE A 219 -2.41 18.88 1.81
C ILE A 219 -3.03 17.91 0.81
N HIS A 220 -2.35 16.81 0.45
CA HIS A 220 -2.86 15.84 -0.51
C HIS A 220 -4.08 15.08 0.01
N THR A 221 -4.15 14.75 1.31
CA THR A 221 -5.39 14.16 1.90
C THR A 221 -6.55 15.15 1.80
N SER A 222 -6.33 16.42 2.14
CA SER A 222 -7.36 17.47 2.10
C SER A 222 -7.83 17.75 0.67
N MET A 223 -6.91 17.79 -0.30
CA MET A 223 -7.23 17.95 -1.72
C MET A 223 -8.06 16.79 -2.26
N MET A 224 -7.73 15.54 -1.91
CA MET A 224 -8.53 14.38 -2.34
C MET A 224 -9.95 14.44 -1.75
N ILE A 225 -10.08 14.68 -0.44
CA ILE A 225 -11.39 14.78 0.22
C ILE A 225 -12.22 15.95 -0.33
N LEU A 226 -11.59 17.09 -0.62
CA LEU A 226 -12.27 18.25 -1.20
C LEU A 226 -12.71 17.98 -2.65
N GLN A 227 -11.84 17.36 -3.48
CA GLN A 227 -12.21 16.96 -4.83
C GLN A 227 -13.35 15.94 -4.81
N GLN A 228 -13.29 14.94 -3.93
CA GLN A 228 -14.36 13.94 -3.79
C GLN A 228 -15.69 14.63 -3.47
N LYS A 229 -15.73 15.51 -2.48
CA LYS A 229 -16.94 16.25 -2.08
C LYS A 229 -17.49 17.21 -3.13
N LEU A 230 -16.63 17.86 -3.91
CA LEU A 230 -17.04 18.83 -4.93
C LEU A 230 -17.36 18.19 -6.28
N SER A 231 -16.75 17.06 -6.63
CA SER A 231 -16.81 16.47 -7.97
C SER A 231 -17.39 15.06 -8.05
N PHE A 232 -17.29 14.26 -6.99
CA PHE A 232 -17.49 12.80 -7.09
C PHE A 232 -18.56 12.21 -6.16
N ASP A 233 -18.82 12.78 -4.99
CA ASP A 233 -19.82 12.26 -4.02
C ASP A 233 -21.22 12.07 -4.65
N ARG A 234 -21.58 12.92 -5.62
CA ARG A 234 -22.83 12.77 -6.41
C ARG A 234 -22.89 11.44 -7.17
N TYR A 235 -21.80 11.02 -7.80
CA TYR A 235 -21.74 9.79 -8.60
C TYR A 235 -21.77 8.56 -7.69
N PHE A 236 -21.05 8.60 -6.57
CA PHE A 236 -21.08 7.56 -5.55
C PHE A 236 -22.39 7.50 -4.73
N SER A 237 -23.33 8.43 -4.93
CA SER A 237 -24.65 8.39 -4.26
C SER A 237 -25.84 8.23 -5.21
N GLU A 238 -25.77 8.71 -6.46
CA GLU A 238 -26.86 8.59 -7.44
C GLU A 238 -26.75 7.34 -8.34
N LEU A 239 -25.55 7.01 -8.86
CA LEU A 239 -25.40 5.95 -9.87
C LEU A 239 -25.55 4.51 -9.34
N PRO A 240 -24.95 4.10 -8.21
CA PRO A 240 -25.01 2.70 -7.74
C PRO A 240 -26.31 2.37 -6.98
N GLY A 241 -27.32 3.26 -6.99
CA GLY A 241 -28.62 3.06 -6.34
C GLY A 241 -28.60 3.05 -4.80
N LYS A 242 -27.43 3.26 -4.19
CA LYS A 242 -27.19 3.28 -2.74
C LYS A 242 -26.09 4.30 -2.41
N PRO A 243 -26.18 5.06 -1.30
CA PRO A 243 -25.07 5.91 -0.87
C PRO A 243 -23.81 5.10 -0.56
N THR A 244 -22.71 5.43 -1.22
CA THR A 244 -21.36 4.88 -0.97
C THR A 244 -20.33 6.01 -1.16
N THR A 245 -19.04 5.75 -0.92
CA THR A 245 -17.94 6.67 -1.24
C THR A 245 -16.85 5.98 -2.08
N LEU A 246 -15.91 6.76 -2.63
CA LEU A 246 -14.74 6.28 -3.36
C LEU A 246 -13.92 5.24 -2.58
N CYS A 247 -13.78 5.40 -1.27
CA CYS A 247 -13.05 4.44 -0.45
C CYS A 247 -13.89 3.22 -0.06
N ASP A 248 -15.22 3.35 0.01
CA ASP A 248 -16.10 2.19 0.19
C ASP A 248 -16.11 1.28 -1.04
N THR A 249 -15.94 1.82 -2.25
CA THR A 249 -15.85 1.07 -3.50
C THR A 249 -14.43 0.54 -3.74
N MET A 250 -13.42 1.40 -3.88
CA MET A 250 -12.02 0.98 -4.11
C MET A 250 -11.48 0.08 -2.99
N GLY A 251 -11.90 0.31 -1.74
CA GLY A 251 -11.51 -0.53 -0.59
C GLY A 251 -12.02 -1.98 -0.68
N LYS A 252 -12.96 -2.30 -1.58
CA LYS A 252 -13.44 -3.67 -1.82
C LYS A 252 -12.52 -4.51 -2.71
N ALA A 253 -11.53 -3.93 -3.39
CA ALA A 253 -10.62 -4.68 -4.25
C ALA A 253 -9.91 -5.81 -3.48
N ASP A 254 -10.09 -7.05 -3.95
CA ASP A 254 -9.66 -8.29 -3.30
C ASP A 254 -8.14 -8.42 -3.29
N ILE A 255 -7.47 -7.95 -4.34
CA ILE A 255 -6.01 -7.87 -4.46
C ILE A 255 -5.59 -6.51 -5.03
N TRP A 256 -4.56 -5.92 -4.42
CA TRP A 256 -3.89 -4.70 -4.88
C TRP A 256 -2.53 -5.09 -5.48
N LEU A 257 -2.45 -5.21 -6.80
CA LEU A 257 -1.20 -5.40 -7.53
C LEU A 257 -0.45 -4.07 -7.60
N VAL A 258 0.51 -3.88 -6.69
CA VAL A 258 1.36 -2.67 -6.63
C VAL A 258 2.51 -2.85 -7.60
N ARG A 259 2.63 -1.98 -8.61
CA ARG A 259 3.63 -2.06 -9.69
C ARG A 259 5.05 -1.61 -9.27
N THR A 260 5.45 -1.88 -8.03
CA THR A 260 6.82 -1.66 -7.52
C THR A 260 7.31 -2.77 -6.60
N TYR A 261 8.60 -2.75 -6.24
CA TYR A 261 9.26 -3.73 -5.38
C TYR A 261 10.41 -3.10 -4.55
N TRP A 262 11.03 -3.88 -3.64
CA TRP A 262 11.97 -3.43 -2.60
C TRP A 262 13.39 -3.11 -3.10
N ASP A 263 13.73 -3.50 -4.32
CA ASP A 263 14.90 -2.97 -5.04
C ASP A 263 14.81 -1.45 -5.23
N PHE A 264 13.61 -0.93 -5.51
CA PHE A 264 13.33 0.46 -5.85
C PHE A 264 12.72 1.27 -4.70
N GLU A 265 11.69 0.75 -4.01
CA GLU A 265 10.96 1.43 -2.93
C GLU A 265 11.74 1.53 -1.60
N TYR A 266 11.29 2.37 -0.67
CA TYR A 266 11.69 2.32 0.75
C TYR A 266 10.81 1.35 1.55
N PRO A 267 11.35 0.57 2.52
CA PRO A 267 10.57 -0.35 3.35
C PRO A 267 9.44 0.33 4.14
N ARG A 268 8.26 -0.28 4.15
CA ARG A 268 7.07 0.18 4.90
C ARG A 268 6.15 -0.98 5.28
N PRO A 269 5.21 -0.81 6.24
CA PRO A 269 4.24 -1.85 6.59
C PRO A 269 3.31 -2.20 5.42
N LEU A 270 2.89 -3.48 5.35
CA LEU A 270 2.13 -4.03 4.23
C LEU A 270 0.88 -4.79 4.74
N LEU A 271 -0.13 -4.92 3.89
CA LEU A 271 -1.30 -5.77 4.13
C LEU A 271 -1.25 -7.03 3.25
N PRO A 272 -1.83 -8.17 3.68
CA PRO A 272 -1.68 -9.43 2.96
C PRO A 272 -2.42 -9.50 1.62
N ASN A 273 -3.33 -8.56 1.31
CA ASN A 273 -3.92 -8.38 -0.02
C ASN A 273 -3.11 -7.46 -0.97
N PHE A 274 -2.08 -6.77 -0.49
CA PHE A 274 -1.18 -5.96 -1.33
C PHE A 274 -0.03 -6.83 -1.84
N LYS A 275 0.17 -6.87 -3.16
CA LYS A 275 1.11 -7.74 -3.85
C LYS A 275 2.03 -6.90 -4.73
N PHE A 276 3.31 -6.87 -4.35
CA PHE A 276 4.32 -6.04 -4.97
C PHE A 276 4.91 -6.77 -6.19
N VAL A 277 4.65 -6.23 -7.38
CA VAL A 277 4.91 -6.83 -8.70
C VAL A 277 5.66 -5.84 -9.61
N GLY A 278 6.59 -5.05 -9.07
CA GLY A 278 7.49 -4.22 -9.88
C GLY A 278 8.23 -5.02 -10.95
N GLY A 279 8.28 -4.51 -12.18
CA GLY A 279 9.01 -5.15 -13.29
C GLY A 279 8.25 -6.16 -14.14
N LEU A 280 6.91 -6.19 -14.12
CA LEU A 280 6.04 -7.06 -14.96
C LEU A 280 6.52 -7.25 -16.42
N HIS A 281 6.97 -6.15 -17.04
CA HIS A 281 7.33 -6.06 -18.45
C HIS A 281 8.80 -6.41 -18.75
N CYS A 282 9.65 -6.58 -17.74
CA CYS A 282 11.08 -6.81 -17.90
C CYS A 282 11.36 -8.26 -18.34
N LYS A 283 12.13 -8.42 -19.42
CA LYS A 283 12.36 -9.72 -20.08
C LYS A 283 13.83 -9.83 -20.52
N PRO A 284 14.40 -11.04 -20.67
CA PRO A 284 15.74 -11.21 -21.25
C PRO A 284 15.83 -10.52 -22.64
N PRO A 285 16.99 -9.94 -23.01
CA PRO A 285 17.12 -9.17 -24.24
C PRO A 285 16.97 -10.07 -25.47
N LYS A 286 16.20 -9.59 -26.46
CA LYS A 286 16.12 -10.19 -27.80
C LYS A 286 17.23 -9.64 -28.71
N PRO A 287 17.63 -10.36 -29.78
CA PRO A 287 18.55 -9.84 -30.78
C PRO A 287 18.04 -8.53 -31.41
N LEU A 288 18.92 -7.53 -31.54
CA LEU A 288 18.57 -6.24 -32.12
C LEU A 288 18.39 -6.34 -33.65
N PRO A 289 17.60 -5.45 -34.28
CA PRO A 289 17.58 -5.32 -35.73
C PRO A 289 18.99 -5.05 -36.27
N LYS A 290 19.39 -5.72 -37.37
CA LYS A 290 20.79 -5.74 -37.81
C LYS A 290 21.45 -4.35 -37.91
N GLU A 291 20.77 -3.36 -38.48
CA GLU A 291 21.33 -2.00 -38.63
C GLU A 291 21.58 -1.30 -37.27
N MET A 292 20.78 -1.64 -36.25
CA MET A 292 20.96 -1.18 -34.87
C MET A 292 22.10 -1.94 -34.19
N GLU A 293 22.20 -3.26 -34.39
CA GLU A 293 23.32 -4.08 -33.92
C GLU A 293 24.66 -3.61 -34.52
N ASP A 294 24.73 -3.41 -35.84
CA ASP A 294 25.92 -2.90 -36.55
C ASP A 294 26.36 -1.54 -35.98
N PHE A 295 25.41 -0.65 -35.64
CA PHE A 295 25.71 0.62 -34.98
C PHE A 295 26.19 0.45 -33.53
N VAL A 296 25.56 -0.44 -32.76
CA VAL A 296 25.96 -0.75 -31.38
C VAL A 296 27.37 -1.37 -31.34
N GLN A 297 27.71 -2.27 -32.28
CA GLN A 297 29.05 -2.84 -32.38
C GLN A 297 30.09 -1.80 -32.82
N SER A 298 29.72 -0.80 -33.62
CA SER A 298 30.59 0.34 -34.01
C SER A 298 31.02 1.25 -32.85
N SER A 299 30.61 0.96 -31.60
CA SER A 299 31.04 1.66 -30.39
C SER A 299 32.35 1.17 -29.78
N GLY A 300 32.96 0.09 -30.29
CA GLY A 300 34.20 -0.45 -29.72
C GLY A 300 34.04 -0.81 -28.24
N ASP A 301 35.04 -0.48 -27.41
CA ASP A 301 35.01 -0.76 -25.97
C ASP A 301 34.32 0.34 -25.15
N ASP A 302 34.23 1.57 -25.69
CA ASP A 302 33.50 2.70 -25.11
C ASP A 302 32.04 2.38 -24.85
N GLY A 303 31.41 1.60 -25.74
CA GLY A 303 30.05 1.09 -25.60
C GLY A 303 28.96 2.13 -25.91
N ILE A 304 27.75 1.86 -25.43
CA ILE A 304 26.54 2.63 -25.79
C ILE A 304 25.85 3.29 -24.60
N VAL A 305 25.19 4.41 -24.90
CA VAL A 305 24.21 5.08 -24.03
C VAL A 305 22.84 4.99 -24.68
N VAL A 306 21.84 4.54 -23.92
CA VAL A 306 20.44 4.54 -24.32
C VAL A 306 19.79 5.83 -23.81
N PHE A 307 18.94 6.51 -24.59
CA PHE A 307 18.25 7.72 -24.14
C PHE A 307 16.77 7.72 -24.52
N SER A 308 15.89 7.84 -23.52
CA SER A 308 14.43 7.83 -23.68
C SER A 308 13.73 8.69 -22.64
N LEU A 309 12.87 9.62 -23.10
CA LEU A 309 11.99 10.43 -22.25
C LEU A 309 10.58 9.82 -22.12
N GLY A 310 10.47 8.49 -22.21
CA GLY A 310 9.21 7.76 -22.11
C GLY A 310 8.35 7.84 -23.37
N SER A 311 7.05 7.54 -23.23
CA SER A 311 6.09 7.45 -24.35
C SER A 311 5.21 8.69 -24.54
N MET A 312 5.00 9.50 -23.49
CA MET A 312 4.11 10.67 -23.55
C MET A 312 4.80 11.91 -24.14
N ILE A 313 6.12 12.04 -23.95
CA ILE A 313 6.93 13.07 -24.59
C ILE A 313 7.19 12.68 -26.05
N LYS A 314 6.81 13.54 -26.99
CA LYS A 314 7.10 13.38 -28.44
C LYS A 314 8.30 14.22 -28.88
N ASN A 315 8.41 15.43 -28.35
CA ASN A 315 9.49 16.38 -28.61
C ASN A 315 9.81 17.18 -27.33
N ILE A 316 10.88 17.96 -27.38
CA ILE A 316 11.23 18.99 -26.39
C ILE A 316 11.58 20.27 -27.17
N THR A 317 11.76 21.41 -26.49
CA THR A 317 12.11 22.65 -27.19
C THR A 317 13.44 22.52 -27.92
N LYS A 318 13.58 23.19 -29.08
CA LYS A 318 14.78 23.14 -29.92
C LYS A 318 16.06 23.51 -29.14
N GLU A 319 15.97 24.45 -28.21
CA GLU A 319 17.05 24.85 -27.31
C GLU A 319 17.52 23.69 -26.40
N ARG A 320 16.60 23.02 -25.69
CA ARG A 320 16.95 21.87 -24.84
C ARG A 320 17.45 20.70 -25.69
N ALA A 321 16.86 20.48 -26.87
CA ALA A 321 17.31 19.46 -27.82
C ALA A 321 18.74 19.71 -28.32
N ASN A 322 19.08 20.95 -28.71
CA ASN A 322 20.43 21.36 -29.09
C ASN A 322 21.42 21.26 -27.91
N THR A 323 21.02 21.68 -26.70
CA THR A 323 21.84 21.59 -25.48
C THR A 323 22.22 20.14 -25.18
N ILE A 324 21.25 19.22 -25.21
CA ILE A 324 21.49 17.79 -24.96
C ILE A 324 22.32 17.17 -26.10
N ALA A 325 22.00 17.45 -27.37
CA ALA A 325 22.81 16.99 -28.50
C ALA A 325 24.28 17.42 -28.40
N SER A 326 24.52 18.62 -27.87
CA SER A 326 25.86 19.18 -27.66
C SER A 326 26.63 18.49 -26.53
N ALA A 327 25.94 17.91 -25.54
CA ALA A 327 26.54 17.07 -24.51
C ALA A 327 26.88 15.67 -25.07
N LEU A 328 25.92 15.08 -25.79
CA LEU A 328 26.06 13.75 -26.40
C LEU A 328 27.16 13.71 -27.46
N GLY A 329 27.35 14.79 -28.23
CA GLY A 329 28.47 14.92 -29.18
C GLY A 329 29.87 15.00 -28.56
N GLN A 330 30.00 15.05 -27.23
CA GLN A 330 31.28 15.15 -26.52
C GLN A 330 31.69 13.88 -25.75
N ILE A 331 30.91 12.80 -25.81
CA ILE A 331 31.26 11.51 -25.21
C ILE A 331 31.67 10.50 -26.30
N PRO A 332 32.59 9.55 -26.04
CA PRO A 332 33.02 8.60 -27.06
C PRO A 332 31.97 7.52 -27.37
N GLN A 333 31.05 7.24 -26.42
CA GLN A 333 29.97 6.27 -26.59
C GLN A 333 29.10 6.57 -27.82
N LYS A 334 28.56 5.51 -28.43
CA LYS A 334 27.44 5.66 -29.37
C LYS A 334 26.14 5.86 -28.60
N VAL A 335 25.28 6.74 -29.08
CA VAL A 335 24.02 7.10 -28.40
C VAL A 335 22.82 6.73 -29.26
N LEU A 336 21.88 5.99 -28.70
CA LEU A 336 20.59 5.68 -29.32
C LEU A 336 19.49 6.45 -28.60
N TRP A 337 19.01 7.51 -29.24
CA TRP A 337 18.07 8.46 -28.66
C TRP A 337 16.68 8.30 -29.28
N ARG A 338 15.70 7.90 -28.46
CA ARG A 338 14.29 7.87 -28.84
C ARG A 338 13.70 9.28 -28.82
N TYR A 339 13.42 9.84 -30.00
CA TYR A 339 13.02 11.24 -30.19
C TYR A 339 12.31 11.46 -31.53
N THR A 340 11.14 12.08 -31.49
CA THR A 340 10.26 12.36 -32.65
C THR A 340 10.08 13.86 -32.93
N GLY A 341 11.04 14.69 -32.52
CA GLY A 341 11.02 16.15 -32.72
C GLY A 341 11.93 16.63 -33.86
N GLU A 342 12.06 17.95 -34.01
CA GLU A 342 13.00 18.55 -34.97
C GLU A 342 14.44 18.11 -34.64
N LYS A 343 15.16 17.60 -35.65
CA LYS A 343 16.53 17.12 -35.51
C LYS A 343 17.43 18.24 -34.95
N PRO A 344 18.16 18.01 -33.85
CA PRO A 344 19.09 19.00 -33.31
C PRO A 344 20.17 19.39 -34.33
N GLU A 345 20.53 20.67 -34.36
CA GLU A 345 21.59 21.21 -35.21
C GLU A 345 22.96 20.70 -34.75
N ASN A 346 23.15 20.59 -33.43
CA ASN A 346 24.40 20.15 -32.80
C ASN A 346 24.48 18.62 -32.64
N LEU A 347 23.81 17.83 -33.48
CA LEU A 347 23.77 16.36 -33.36
C LEU A 347 25.09 15.72 -33.81
N GLY A 348 25.89 15.25 -32.85
CA GLY A 348 27.16 14.57 -33.10
C GLY A 348 27.03 13.23 -33.85
N PRO A 349 28.04 12.83 -34.66
CA PRO A 349 28.01 11.62 -35.49
C PRO A 349 28.09 10.30 -34.69
N ASN A 350 28.24 10.38 -33.37
CA ASN A 350 28.09 9.26 -32.44
C ASN A 350 26.63 9.01 -32.03
N THR A 351 25.70 9.91 -32.34
CA THR A 351 24.30 9.85 -31.91
C THR A 351 23.37 9.53 -33.09
N ARG A 352 22.46 8.56 -32.92
CA ARG A 352 21.35 8.30 -33.83
C ARG A 352 20.01 8.57 -33.16
N LEU A 353 19.11 9.19 -33.91
CA LEU A 353 17.72 9.42 -33.53
C LEU A 353 16.84 8.27 -34.04
N TYR A 354 15.83 7.89 -33.25
CA TYR A 354 14.85 6.87 -33.60
C TYR A 354 13.46 7.27 -33.10
N ASP A 355 12.40 7.02 -33.86
CA ASP A 355 11.03 7.26 -33.40
C ASP A 355 10.65 6.35 -32.23
N TRP A 356 11.14 5.11 -32.29
CA TRP A 356 10.98 4.05 -31.30
C TRP A 356 12.26 3.19 -31.20
N ILE A 357 12.56 2.69 -29.99
CA ILE A 357 13.70 1.79 -29.73
C ILE A 357 13.25 0.56 -28.93
N PRO A 358 13.89 -0.62 -29.12
CA PRO A 358 13.67 -1.79 -28.26
C PRO A 358 14.39 -1.59 -26.93
N GLN A 359 13.83 -0.76 -26.05
CA GLN A 359 14.49 -0.24 -24.85
C GLN A 359 15.00 -1.35 -23.91
N ASN A 360 14.17 -2.35 -23.60
CA ASN A 360 14.56 -3.54 -22.82
C ASN A 360 15.79 -4.25 -23.43
N ASP A 361 15.77 -4.46 -24.74
CA ASP A 361 16.78 -5.28 -25.42
C ASP A 361 18.12 -4.53 -25.55
N LEU A 362 18.06 -3.20 -25.74
CA LEU A 362 19.22 -2.32 -25.66
C LEU A 362 19.78 -2.23 -24.24
N LEU A 363 18.95 -2.13 -23.21
CA LEU A 363 19.41 -2.11 -21.82
C LEU A 363 20.07 -3.43 -21.41
N GLY A 364 19.58 -4.57 -21.92
CA GLY A 364 20.22 -5.87 -21.75
C GLY A 364 21.43 -6.14 -22.64
N HIS A 365 21.78 -5.25 -23.57
CA HIS A 365 22.91 -5.47 -24.49
C HIS A 365 24.27 -5.30 -23.76
N PRO A 366 25.25 -6.23 -23.90
CA PRO A 366 26.51 -6.20 -23.15
C PRO A 366 27.38 -4.95 -23.31
N LYS A 367 27.19 -4.16 -24.38
CA LYS A 367 27.89 -2.88 -24.59
C LYS A 367 27.25 -1.68 -23.87
N THR A 368 26.08 -1.82 -23.24
CA THR A 368 25.37 -0.70 -22.61
C THR A 368 26.02 -0.26 -21.30
N LYS A 369 26.41 1.01 -21.25
CA LYS A 369 27.12 1.61 -20.10
C LYS A 369 26.18 2.41 -19.20
N ALA A 370 25.26 3.19 -19.79
CA ALA A 370 24.35 4.05 -19.07
C ALA A 370 23.00 4.26 -19.77
N PHE A 371 21.98 4.66 -19.00
CA PHE A 371 20.65 5.01 -19.48
C PHE A 371 20.30 6.46 -19.11
N ILE A 372 20.02 7.32 -20.09
CA ILE A 372 19.44 8.64 -19.85
C ILE A 372 17.91 8.48 -19.86
N THR A 373 17.25 8.87 -18.77
CA THR A 373 15.82 8.59 -18.57
C THR A 373 15.09 9.76 -17.91
N HIS A 374 13.84 9.97 -18.33
CA HIS A 374 12.91 10.84 -17.61
C HIS A 374 12.53 10.35 -16.18
N GLY A 375 12.90 9.13 -15.79
CA GLY A 375 12.56 8.59 -14.47
C GLY A 375 11.19 7.92 -14.36
N GLY A 376 10.48 7.72 -15.48
CA GLY A 376 9.23 6.95 -15.49
C GLY A 376 9.45 5.48 -15.11
N THR A 377 8.62 4.98 -14.19
CA THR A 377 8.82 3.72 -13.45
C THR A 377 9.20 2.51 -14.33
N ASN A 378 8.56 2.31 -15.49
CA ASN A 378 8.87 1.16 -16.37
C ASN A 378 10.34 1.12 -16.83
N GLY A 379 10.91 2.26 -17.20
CA GLY A 379 12.31 2.33 -17.65
C GLY A 379 13.30 2.14 -16.50
N ILE A 380 12.92 2.52 -15.28
CA ILE A 380 13.70 2.24 -14.07
C ILE A 380 13.77 0.74 -13.81
N TYR A 381 12.66 0.00 -13.93
CA TYR A 381 12.69 -1.47 -13.77
C TYR A 381 13.51 -2.17 -14.86
N GLU A 382 13.44 -1.75 -16.12
CA GLU A 382 14.31 -2.31 -17.17
C GLU A 382 15.80 -2.08 -16.84
N ALA A 383 16.14 -0.88 -16.37
CA ALA A 383 17.51 -0.55 -15.97
C ALA A 383 17.97 -1.28 -14.68
N ILE A 384 17.08 -1.53 -13.72
CA ILE A 384 17.35 -2.39 -12.55
C ILE A 384 17.56 -3.83 -13.01
N TYR A 385 16.63 -4.38 -13.78
CA TYR A 385 16.67 -5.77 -14.27
C TYR A 385 17.98 -6.08 -15.01
N HIS A 386 18.39 -5.22 -15.94
CA HIS A 386 19.64 -5.37 -16.71
C HIS A 386 20.89 -4.77 -16.04
N GLY A 387 20.75 -4.13 -14.87
CA GLY A 387 21.87 -3.58 -14.11
C GLY A 387 22.57 -2.39 -14.77
N VAL A 388 21.83 -1.47 -15.41
CA VAL A 388 22.35 -0.29 -16.11
C VAL A 388 22.19 0.98 -15.24
N PRO A 389 23.28 1.69 -14.87
CA PRO A 389 23.19 2.92 -14.10
C PRO A 389 22.65 4.07 -14.97
N MET A 390 22.09 5.11 -14.35
CA MET A 390 21.27 6.10 -15.09
C MET A 390 21.55 7.56 -14.79
N VAL A 391 21.33 8.42 -15.80
CA VAL A 391 21.19 9.88 -15.63
C VAL A 391 19.70 10.24 -15.75
N GLY A 392 19.17 10.78 -14.66
CA GLY A 392 17.77 11.13 -14.48
C GLY A 392 17.47 12.57 -14.88
N LEU A 393 16.46 12.76 -15.73
CA LEU A 393 15.97 14.03 -16.26
C LEU A 393 14.45 14.17 -16.00
N PRO A 394 14.01 14.35 -14.74
CA PRO A 394 12.59 14.34 -14.38
C PRO A 394 11.83 15.51 -15.04
N LEU A 395 10.60 15.24 -15.48
CA LEU A 395 9.76 16.22 -16.18
C LEU A 395 8.42 16.48 -15.47
N PHE A 396 7.74 15.44 -14.96
CA PHE A 396 6.42 15.56 -14.32
C PHE A 396 6.05 14.33 -13.47
N GLY A 397 5.03 14.46 -12.61
CA GLY A 397 4.41 13.33 -11.90
C GLY A 397 5.34 12.62 -10.90
N ASP A 398 5.38 11.29 -10.94
CA ASP A 398 6.20 10.44 -10.06
C ASP A 398 7.72 10.53 -10.34
N GLN A 399 8.11 11.10 -11.48
CA GLN A 399 9.49 11.08 -11.99
C GLN A 399 10.56 11.68 -11.04
N PRO A 400 10.36 12.83 -10.36
CA PRO A 400 11.36 13.38 -9.45
C PRO A 400 11.58 12.50 -8.21
N ASP A 401 10.49 11.94 -7.67
CA ASP A 401 10.50 11.04 -6.52
C ASP A 401 11.20 9.71 -6.88
N ASN A 402 10.84 9.13 -8.03
CA ASN A 402 11.47 7.92 -8.54
C ASN A 402 12.99 8.07 -8.74
N LEU A 403 13.43 9.21 -9.29
CA LEU A 403 14.85 9.46 -9.50
C LEU A 403 15.58 9.82 -8.21
N ASN A 404 14.90 10.39 -7.21
CA ASN A 404 15.46 10.52 -5.88
C ASN A 404 15.71 9.14 -5.23
N HIS A 405 14.76 8.20 -5.33
CA HIS A 405 14.97 6.81 -4.86
C HIS A 405 16.20 6.15 -5.52
N MET A 406 16.42 6.36 -6.83
CA MET A 406 17.60 5.81 -7.52
C MET A 406 18.91 6.54 -7.17
N LYS A 407 18.83 7.85 -6.88
CA LYS A 407 19.94 8.68 -6.41
C LYS A 407 20.37 8.32 -4.98
N THR A 408 19.44 8.16 -4.04
CA THR A 408 19.73 7.79 -2.65
C THR A 408 20.28 6.37 -2.54
N LYS A 409 19.84 5.46 -3.42
CA LYS A 409 20.44 4.12 -3.58
C LYS A 409 21.78 4.15 -4.34
N GLY A 410 22.28 5.30 -4.78
CA GLY A 410 23.58 5.44 -5.44
C GLY A 410 23.65 4.79 -6.83
N ALA A 411 22.52 4.65 -7.51
CA ALA A 411 22.40 4.04 -8.84
C ALA A 411 22.10 5.06 -9.96
N ALA A 412 21.88 6.32 -9.60
CA ALA A 412 21.60 7.42 -10.53
C ALA A 412 22.27 8.74 -10.16
N VAL A 413 22.52 9.58 -11.16
CA VAL A 413 22.67 11.04 -11.00
C VAL A 413 21.38 11.68 -11.50
N MET A 414 20.78 12.60 -10.73
CA MET A 414 19.59 13.35 -11.14
C MET A 414 19.98 14.80 -11.44
N LEU A 415 19.62 15.28 -12.62
CA LEU A 415 19.83 16.66 -13.08
C LEU A 415 18.50 17.40 -13.23
N ASP A 416 18.55 18.72 -13.11
CA ASP A 416 17.43 19.59 -13.41
C ASP A 416 17.26 19.73 -14.93
N PHE A 417 16.18 19.20 -15.51
CA PHE A 417 16.01 19.15 -16.97
C PHE A 417 16.01 20.53 -17.63
N ASN A 418 15.57 21.59 -16.94
CA ASN A 418 15.49 22.93 -17.50
C ASN A 418 16.78 23.72 -17.27
N LYS A 419 17.42 23.59 -16.11
CA LYS A 419 18.61 24.38 -15.73
C LYS A 419 19.93 23.79 -16.20
N MET A 420 20.05 22.47 -16.39
CA MET A 420 21.33 21.84 -16.74
C MET A 420 21.90 22.37 -18.07
N ASP A 421 23.22 22.54 -18.15
CA ASP A 421 23.93 22.84 -19.39
C ASP A 421 24.51 21.57 -20.06
N SER A 422 25.25 21.78 -21.15
CA SER A 422 25.90 20.71 -21.93
C SER A 422 27.03 20.00 -21.15
N LYS A 423 27.69 20.70 -20.21
CA LYS A 423 28.75 20.16 -19.35
C LYS A 423 28.16 19.33 -18.22
N ASP A 424 27.05 19.78 -17.61
CA ASP A 424 26.37 19.06 -16.52
C ASP A 424 25.97 17.63 -16.95
N LEU A 425 25.31 17.51 -18.10
CA LEU A 425 24.90 16.21 -18.65
C LEU A 425 26.11 15.35 -19.04
N LYS A 426 27.16 15.95 -19.61
CA LYS A 426 28.42 15.26 -19.92
C LYS A 426 29.12 14.73 -18.67
N GLN A 427 29.17 15.52 -17.60
CA GLN A 427 29.78 15.13 -16.33
C GLN A 427 28.98 14.01 -15.66
N ALA A 428 27.65 14.15 -15.57
CA ALA A 428 26.78 13.09 -15.03
C ALA A 428 26.93 11.77 -15.80
N LEU A 429 27.04 11.81 -17.13
CA LEU A 429 27.31 10.63 -17.97
C LEU A 429 28.69 10.04 -17.70
N ASN A 430 29.75 10.87 -17.65
CA ASN A 430 31.09 10.42 -17.29
C ASN A 430 31.09 9.73 -15.91
N ASP A 431 30.39 10.30 -14.93
CA ASP A 431 30.38 9.78 -13.56
C ASP A 431 29.66 8.43 -13.47
N VAL A 432 28.47 8.28 -14.06
CA VAL A 432 27.75 6.97 -13.99
C VAL A 432 28.39 5.88 -14.86
N ILE A 433 29.19 6.24 -15.87
CA ILE A 433 29.93 5.29 -16.72
C ILE A 433 31.25 4.86 -16.07
N ASN A 434 32.02 5.81 -15.51
CA ASN A 434 33.41 5.59 -15.09
C ASN A 434 33.60 5.41 -13.58
N ASN A 435 32.68 5.86 -12.71
CA ASN A 435 32.76 5.58 -11.29
C ASN A 435 32.08 4.22 -10.98
N PRO A 436 32.84 3.19 -10.51
CA PRO A 436 32.31 1.85 -10.31
C PRO A 436 31.17 1.78 -9.29
N SER A 437 31.04 2.72 -8.35
CA SER A 437 30.00 2.69 -7.31
C SER A 437 28.58 2.66 -7.89
N TYR A 438 28.34 3.36 -9.01
CA TYR A 438 27.05 3.36 -9.68
C TYR A 438 26.72 1.99 -10.29
N LYS A 439 27.70 1.36 -10.95
CA LYS A 439 27.55 0.02 -11.53
C LYS A 439 27.42 -1.05 -10.43
N GLU A 440 28.21 -0.97 -9.36
CA GLU A 440 28.10 -1.87 -8.21
C GLU A 440 26.73 -1.79 -7.54
N SER A 441 26.19 -0.58 -7.36
CA SER A 441 24.88 -0.41 -6.72
C SER A 441 23.72 -0.89 -7.61
N ILE A 442 23.66 -0.49 -8.89
CA ILE A 442 22.61 -1.02 -9.77
C ILE A 442 22.72 -2.55 -9.95
N MET A 443 23.93 -3.13 -9.98
CA MET A 443 24.13 -4.58 -9.99
C MET A 443 23.75 -5.24 -8.65
N ARG A 444 23.71 -4.51 -7.53
CA ARG A 444 23.10 -4.98 -6.27
C ARG A 444 21.58 -4.93 -6.36
N LEU A 445 20.99 -3.87 -6.91
CA LEU A 445 19.53 -3.78 -7.09
C LEU A 445 19.03 -4.84 -8.08
N SER A 446 19.73 -5.05 -9.20
CA SER A 446 19.49 -6.13 -10.17
C SER A 446 19.43 -7.50 -9.48
N ARG A 447 20.42 -7.84 -8.64
CA ARG A 447 20.41 -9.10 -7.89
C ARG A 447 19.22 -9.22 -6.94
N ILE A 448 18.82 -8.16 -6.25
CA ILE A 448 17.61 -8.16 -5.40
C ILE A 448 16.33 -8.34 -6.24
N HIS A 449 16.31 -7.78 -7.46
CA HIS A 449 15.19 -7.89 -8.40
C HIS A 449 15.02 -9.31 -8.97
N HIS A 450 16.13 -10.00 -9.25
CA HIS A 450 16.11 -11.39 -9.74
C HIS A 450 15.92 -12.43 -8.62
N ASP A 451 16.38 -12.14 -7.39
CA ASP A 451 16.29 -13.04 -6.23
C ASP A 451 14.93 -12.90 -5.52
N GLN A 452 13.87 -13.24 -6.25
CA GLN A 452 12.48 -13.28 -5.79
C GLN A 452 11.94 -14.72 -5.84
N PRO A 453 11.08 -15.16 -4.89
CA PRO A 453 10.55 -16.53 -4.84
C PRO A 453 9.57 -16.86 -5.99
N MET A 454 9.06 -15.83 -6.66
CA MET A 454 8.18 -15.90 -7.83
C MET A 454 8.45 -14.66 -8.68
N LYS A 455 8.39 -14.76 -10.01
CA LYS A 455 8.60 -13.59 -10.87
C LYS A 455 7.41 -12.61 -10.73
N PRO A 456 7.62 -11.29 -10.94
CA PRO A 456 6.56 -10.30 -10.82
C PRO A 456 5.29 -10.62 -11.64
N LEU A 457 5.47 -11.11 -12.88
CA LEU A 457 4.36 -11.49 -13.76
C LEU A 457 3.64 -12.76 -13.27
N ASP A 458 4.38 -13.83 -12.98
CA ASP A 458 3.82 -15.07 -12.40
C ASP A 458 3.03 -14.77 -11.12
N GLN A 459 3.52 -13.86 -10.28
CA GLN A 459 2.85 -13.44 -9.06
C GLN A 459 1.55 -12.67 -9.34
N ALA A 460 1.56 -11.72 -10.28
CA ALA A 460 0.35 -10.99 -10.67
C ALA A 460 -0.75 -11.95 -11.15
N ILE A 461 -0.37 -12.89 -12.01
CA ILE A 461 -1.27 -13.88 -12.60
C ILE A 461 -1.79 -14.86 -11.55
N TYR A 462 -0.92 -15.42 -10.70
CA TYR A 462 -1.32 -16.30 -9.60
C TYR A 462 -2.40 -15.65 -8.72
N TRP A 463 -2.29 -14.37 -8.40
CA TRP A 463 -3.27 -13.67 -7.57
C TRP A 463 -4.57 -13.32 -8.32
N ILE A 464 -4.54 -13.10 -9.63
CA ILE A 464 -5.75 -12.96 -10.46
C ILE A 464 -6.49 -14.30 -10.52
N GLU A 465 -5.80 -15.38 -10.89
CA GLU A 465 -6.34 -16.74 -10.87
C GLU A 465 -6.87 -17.15 -9.49
N PHE A 466 -6.19 -16.75 -8.40
CA PHE A 466 -6.63 -17.01 -7.03
C PHE A 466 -7.97 -16.33 -6.71
N VAL A 467 -8.11 -15.04 -7.07
CA VAL A 467 -9.35 -14.29 -6.90
C VAL A 467 -10.50 -14.90 -7.71
N MET A 468 -10.24 -15.42 -8.91
CA MET A 468 -11.22 -16.18 -9.69
C MET A 468 -11.61 -17.49 -9.00
N ARG A 469 -10.63 -18.35 -8.67
CA ARG A 469 -10.83 -19.67 -8.04
C ARG A 469 -11.61 -19.60 -6.73
N HIS A 470 -11.40 -18.55 -5.93
CA HIS A 470 -12.03 -18.38 -4.61
C HIS A 470 -13.20 -17.37 -4.60
N LYS A 471 -13.57 -16.81 -5.76
CA LYS A 471 -14.64 -15.80 -5.91
C LYS A 471 -14.45 -14.59 -4.98
N GLY A 472 -13.23 -14.07 -4.99
CA GLY A 472 -12.73 -13.02 -4.10
C GLY A 472 -11.62 -13.52 -3.16
N ALA A 473 -11.04 -12.59 -2.41
CA ALA A 473 -9.97 -12.85 -1.42
C ALA A 473 -10.27 -12.13 -0.09
N LYS A 474 -11.55 -12.05 0.31
CA LYS A 474 -12.03 -11.34 1.52
C LYS A 474 -11.31 -11.75 2.82
N HIS A 475 -10.74 -12.96 2.90
CA HIS A 475 -9.94 -13.44 4.03
C HIS A 475 -8.54 -12.78 4.12
N LEU A 476 -8.05 -12.15 3.06
CA LEU A 476 -6.81 -11.33 3.04
C LEU A 476 -7.08 -9.84 3.33
N ARG A 477 -8.33 -9.43 3.47
CA ARG A 477 -8.68 -8.04 3.78
C ARG A 477 -8.48 -7.78 5.28
N VAL A 478 -7.76 -6.72 5.62
CA VAL A 478 -7.45 -6.37 7.01
C VAL A 478 -8.72 -6.01 7.79
N GLN A 479 -8.82 -6.40 9.07
CA GLN A 479 -9.98 -6.07 9.89
C GLN A 479 -10.15 -4.55 10.13
N ALA A 480 -9.12 -3.74 9.87
CA ALA A 480 -9.15 -2.28 10.08
C ALA A 480 -10.30 -1.54 9.38
N HIS A 481 -10.75 -2.00 8.21
CA HIS A 481 -11.94 -1.43 7.54
C HIS A 481 -13.24 -1.56 8.36
N ASN A 482 -13.28 -2.49 9.33
CA ASN A 482 -14.41 -2.80 10.18
C ASN A 482 -14.22 -2.33 11.63
N LEU A 483 -13.12 -1.62 11.94
CA LEU A 483 -12.82 -1.11 13.27
C LEU A 483 -13.09 0.38 13.36
N THR A 484 -13.54 0.82 14.53
CA THR A 484 -13.43 2.24 14.88
C THR A 484 -11.98 2.61 15.16
N TRP A 485 -11.63 3.89 15.05
CA TRP A 485 -10.25 4.36 15.24
C TRP A 485 -9.67 4.02 16.62
N TYR A 486 -10.48 4.06 17.68
CA TYR A 486 -10.02 3.78 19.06
C TYR A 486 -9.78 2.28 19.28
N GLN A 487 -10.62 1.44 18.70
CA GLN A 487 -10.41 -0.01 18.62
C GLN A 487 -9.10 -0.31 17.88
N TYR A 488 -8.95 0.17 16.65
CA TYR A 488 -7.73 -0.02 15.84
C TYR A 488 -6.44 0.39 16.57
N HIS A 489 -6.52 1.41 17.44
CA HIS A 489 -5.38 1.92 18.20
C HIS A 489 -5.09 1.22 19.53
N CYS A 490 -5.70 0.06 19.79
CA CYS A 490 -5.40 -0.75 20.96
C CYS A 490 -5.66 0.03 22.26
N LEU A 491 -6.95 0.28 22.55
CA LEU A 491 -7.45 1.00 23.73
C LEU A 491 -8.49 0.22 24.57
N ASP A 492 -8.71 -1.11 24.40
CA ASP A 492 -9.79 -1.85 25.11
C ASP A 492 -9.67 -3.32 25.67
N VAL A 493 -8.63 -4.19 25.53
CA VAL A 493 -8.53 -5.62 26.09
C VAL A 493 -7.82 -5.81 27.35
N ALA A 494 -6.78 -5.03 27.55
CA ALA A 494 -5.62 -5.60 28.14
C ALA A 494 -5.57 -5.11 29.58
N ALA A 495 -6.42 -5.40 30.55
CA ALA A 495 -7.52 -6.33 30.76
C ALA A 495 -7.36 -7.86 30.41
N PHE A 496 -6.15 -8.44 30.09
CA PHE A 496 -5.85 -9.86 29.64
C PHE A 496 -4.56 -10.83 29.89
N LEU A 497 -3.76 -11.01 31.02
CA LEU A 497 -2.85 -12.26 31.23
C LEU A 497 -2.53 -12.84 32.68
N LEU A 498 -2.40 -14.20 32.89
CA LEU A 498 -1.61 -15.10 33.88
C LEU A 498 -2.16 -16.10 35.03
N SER A 499 -2.29 -17.47 34.92
CA SER A 499 -2.67 -18.44 36.06
C SER A 499 -2.03 -19.88 36.19
N GLU A 500 -1.72 -20.44 37.39
CA GLU A 500 -1.10 -21.81 37.63
C GLU A 500 -2.00 -22.80 38.40
N MET A 501 -2.08 -24.05 37.94
CA MET A 501 -3.43 -24.44 37.50
C MET A 501 -3.80 -25.95 37.46
N GLU A 502 -3.11 -26.78 36.68
CA GLU A 502 -3.69 -28.02 36.08
C GLU A 502 -4.34 -29.06 37.04
N ASP A 503 -3.74 -29.34 38.20
CA ASP A 503 -4.28 -30.40 39.10
C ASP A 503 -5.64 -29.99 39.69
N PHE A 504 -5.69 -28.76 40.17
CA PHE A 504 -6.87 -28.20 40.79
C PHE A 504 -7.91 -27.85 39.72
N VAL A 505 -7.47 -27.60 38.49
CA VAL A 505 -8.31 -27.56 37.28
C VAL A 505 -9.04 -28.88 37.05
N GLN A 506 -8.36 -30.02 37.21
CA GLN A 506 -9.00 -31.32 37.15
C GLN A 506 -9.99 -31.54 38.32
N SER A 507 -9.70 -31.01 39.51
CA SER A 507 -10.56 -31.07 40.71
C SER A 507 -11.88 -30.29 40.63
N SER A 508 -12.21 -29.67 39.49
CA SER A 508 -13.44 -28.90 39.28
C SER A 508 -14.69 -29.72 38.99
N GLY A 509 -14.57 -31.04 38.73
CA GLY A 509 -15.68 -31.81 38.17
C GLY A 509 -16.10 -31.25 36.81
N ASP A 510 -17.40 -31.08 36.61
CA ASP A 510 -18.00 -30.60 35.35
C ASP A 510 -18.13 -29.06 35.28
N ASP A 511 -18.18 -28.40 36.44
CA ASP A 511 -18.23 -26.92 36.57
C ASP A 511 -17.03 -26.23 35.90
N GLY A 512 -15.89 -26.92 35.82
CA GLY A 512 -14.70 -26.44 35.15
C GLY A 512 -14.01 -25.26 35.85
N ILE A 513 -13.26 -24.49 35.07
CA ILE A 513 -12.16 -23.69 35.61
C ILE A 513 -12.14 -22.25 35.11
N VAL A 514 -11.45 -21.41 35.86
CA VAL A 514 -11.23 -20.01 35.51
C VAL A 514 -9.78 -19.57 35.74
N VAL A 515 -9.23 -18.88 34.74
CA VAL A 515 -7.85 -18.42 34.65
C VAL A 515 -7.77 -16.99 35.24
N PHE A 516 -7.50 -16.77 36.55
CA PHE A 516 -7.36 -15.41 37.14
C PHE A 516 -5.91 -14.88 37.16
N SER A 517 -5.67 -13.62 36.80
CA SER A 517 -4.48 -13.35 35.97
C SER A 517 -3.98 -11.90 35.90
N LEU A 518 -2.73 -11.57 36.32
CA LEU A 518 -2.22 -10.17 36.28
C LEU A 518 -0.77 -9.77 35.81
N GLY A 519 -0.13 -10.45 34.86
CA GLY A 519 1.08 -9.92 34.16
C GLY A 519 2.44 -10.10 34.85
N SER A 520 3.51 -10.33 34.07
CA SER A 520 4.82 -10.75 34.62
C SER A 520 5.62 -9.64 35.31
N MET A 521 5.22 -8.39 35.11
CA MET A 521 5.83 -7.20 35.72
C MET A 521 5.32 -6.93 37.14
N ILE A 522 4.14 -7.44 37.51
CA ILE A 522 3.51 -7.21 38.82
C ILE A 522 3.91 -8.33 39.79
N LYS A 523 4.32 -7.97 41.01
CA LYS A 523 4.92 -8.91 41.97
C LYS A 523 4.28 -8.95 43.37
N ASN A 524 3.51 -7.94 43.78
CA ASN A 524 2.87 -7.93 45.10
C ASN A 524 1.66 -6.96 45.13
N LEU A 525 0.78 -7.10 46.13
CA LEU A 525 -0.39 -6.25 46.37
C LEU A 525 -0.45 -5.81 47.84
N THR A 526 -1.34 -4.88 48.20
CA THR A 526 -1.62 -4.56 49.61
C THR A 526 -2.57 -5.60 50.22
N LYS A 527 -2.33 -5.93 51.50
CA LYS A 527 -2.94 -7.10 52.17
C LYS A 527 -4.47 -7.10 52.13
N GLU A 528 -5.09 -5.98 52.45
CA GLU A 528 -6.55 -5.79 52.45
C GLU A 528 -7.18 -6.04 51.06
N ARG A 529 -6.55 -5.53 49.98
CA ARG A 529 -7.08 -5.65 48.61
C ARG A 529 -7.03 -7.09 48.11
N ALA A 530 -5.94 -7.80 48.42
CA ALA A 530 -5.77 -9.20 48.03
C ALA A 530 -6.81 -10.12 48.72
N ASN A 531 -7.20 -9.79 49.96
CA ASN A 531 -8.26 -10.50 50.69
C ASN A 531 -9.64 -10.38 50.00
N THR A 532 -10.08 -9.17 49.62
CA THR A 532 -11.42 -8.99 49.01
C THR A 532 -11.57 -9.76 47.70
N ILE A 533 -10.54 -9.78 46.86
CA ILE A 533 -10.53 -10.55 45.61
C ILE A 533 -10.59 -12.06 45.90
N ALA A 534 -9.79 -12.55 46.86
CA ALA A 534 -9.80 -13.95 47.27
C ALA A 534 -11.19 -14.41 47.77
N SER A 535 -11.91 -13.55 48.50
CA SER A 535 -13.27 -13.82 48.97
C SER A 535 -14.30 -13.95 47.83
N ALA A 536 -14.14 -13.19 46.74
CA ALA A 536 -15.06 -13.19 45.60
C ALA A 536 -14.94 -14.49 44.77
N LEU A 537 -13.70 -14.86 44.45
CA LEU A 537 -13.37 -16.12 43.79
C LEU A 537 -13.77 -17.32 44.68
N GLY A 538 -13.78 -17.12 46.00
CA GLY A 538 -14.30 -18.06 46.99
C GLY A 538 -15.78 -18.46 46.89
N GLN A 539 -16.57 -17.77 46.06
CA GLN A 539 -18.03 -17.96 45.98
C GLN A 539 -18.55 -18.51 44.64
N ILE A 540 -17.67 -18.85 43.68
CA ILE A 540 -18.06 -19.54 42.45
C ILE A 540 -17.70 -21.04 42.51
N PRO A 541 -18.51 -21.93 41.92
CA PRO A 541 -18.23 -23.38 41.96
C PRO A 541 -17.00 -23.74 41.11
N GLN A 542 -16.67 -22.91 40.11
CA GLN A 542 -15.46 -23.04 39.32
C GLN A 542 -14.20 -23.00 40.20
N LYS A 543 -13.23 -23.81 39.77
CA LYS A 543 -11.87 -23.80 40.30
C LYS A 543 -11.10 -22.64 39.65
N VAL A 544 -10.80 -21.60 40.43
CA VAL A 544 -10.03 -20.43 39.99
C VAL A 544 -8.58 -20.53 40.42
N LEU A 545 -7.61 -20.19 39.57
CA LEU A 545 -6.21 -20.12 40.01
C LEU A 545 -5.55 -18.85 39.51
N TRP A 546 -4.53 -18.41 40.24
CA TRP A 546 -4.15 -17.01 40.27
C TRP A 546 -2.64 -16.83 40.41
N ARG A 547 -1.96 -16.44 39.32
CA ARG A 547 -0.54 -16.06 39.42
C ARG A 547 -0.40 -14.76 40.19
N TYR A 548 0.24 -14.87 41.34
CA TYR A 548 0.47 -13.80 42.30
C TYR A 548 1.61 -14.19 43.25
N THR A 549 2.75 -13.51 43.11
CA THR A 549 4.02 -13.78 43.83
C THR A 549 4.15 -12.96 45.14
N GLY A 550 3.02 -12.51 45.69
CA GLY A 550 2.97 -11.60 46.85
C GLY A 550 2.65 -12.29 48.18
N GLU A 551 2.42 -11.50 49.23
CA GLU A 551 1.98 -12.08 50.52
C GLU A 551 0.59 -12.71 50.36
N LYS A 552 0.46 -13.98 50.76
CA LYS A 552 -0.75 -14.80 50.55
C LYS A 552 -1.96 -14.19 51.30
N PRO A 553 -3.14 -14.09 50.66
CA PRO A 553 -4.33 -13.56 51.33
C PRO A 553 -4.80 -14.44 52.50
N GLU A 554 -5.29 -13.80 53.55
CA GLU A 554 -5.80 -14.42 54.78
C GLU A 554 -7.21 -15.01 54.58
N THR A 555 -7.98 -14.50 53.60
CA THR A 555 -9.32 -14.98 53.24
C THR A 555 -9.32 -16.00 52.08
N LEU A 556 -8.15 -16.51 51.66
CA LEU A 556 -8.04 -17.43 50.53
C LEU A 556 -8.58 -18.83 50.87
N VAL A 557 -9.58 -19.29 50.10
CA VAL A 557 -10.29 -20.57 50.29
C VAL A 557 -9.96 -21.62 49.22
N ALA A 558 -10.30 -22.89 49.47
CA ALA A 558 -9.81 -24.07 48.72
C ALA A 558 -10.36 -24.26 47.28
N ASN A 559 -11.17 -23.33 46.77
CA ASN A 559 -11.52 -23.19 45.35
C ASN A 559 -10.78 -22.02 44.66
N THR A 560 -9.79 -21.39 45.33
CA THR A 560 -8.79 -20.51 44.72
C THR A 560 -7.35 -20.95 45.04
N ARG A 561 -6.49 -21.19 44.04
CA ARG A 561 -5.04 -21.46 44.23
C ARG A 561 -4.23 -20.20 43.89
N VAL A 562 -3.18 -19.93 44.67
CA VAL A 562 -2.27 -18.77 44.52
C VAL A 562 -0.84 -19.28 44.34
N CYS A 563 -0.11 -18.59 43.46
CA CYS A 563 0.76 -19.26 42.49
C CYS A 563 1.91 -18.36 41.99
N ASP A 564 3.11 -18.90 41.73
CA ASP A 564 4.26 -18.09 41.30
C ASP A 564 4.46 -18.07 39.77
N TRP A 565 4.29 -19.21 39.08
CA TRP A 565 4.55 -19.35 37.63
C TRP A 565 3.65 -20.42 36.97
N ILE A 566 3.37 -20.28 35.67
CA ILE A 566 2.24 -20.88 34.95
C ILE A 566 2.57 -21.46 33.55
N PRO A 567 1.89 -22.52 33.09
CA PRO A 567 1.83 -22.93 31.69
C PRO A 567 0.58 -22.36 30.96
N GLN A 568 0.45 -21.02 30.88
CA GLN A 568 -0.79 -20.32 30.48
C GLN A 568 -1.46 -20.84 29.20
N ASN A 569 -0.67 -21.01 28.14
CA ASN A 569 -1.17 -21.44 26.83
C ASN A 569 -1.86 -22.80 26.91
N ASP A 570 -1.20 -23.77 27.55
CA ASP A 570 -1.63 -25.16 27.57
C ASP A 570 -2.94 -25.30 28.39
N LEU A 571 -3.10 -24.40 29.36
CA LEU A 571 -4.29 -24.27 30.21
C LEU A 571 -5.47 -23.59 29.52
N LEU A 572 -5.21 -22.65 28.63
CA LEU A 572 -6.24 -22.15 27.72
C LEU A 572 -6.64 -23.26 26.73
N GLY A 573 -5.71 -24.13 26.35
CA GLY A 573 -5.97 -25.34 25.57
C GLY A 573 -6.67 -26.48 26.31
N HIS A 574 -6.77 -26.43 27.64
CA HIS A 574 -7.27 -27.55 28.42
C HIS A 574 -8.81 -27.71 28.33
N PRO A 575 -9.37 -28.91 28.08
CA PRO A 575 -10.82 -29.09 27.84
C PRO A 575 -11.78 -28.68 28.96
N LYS A 576 -11.29 -28.54 30.21
CA LYS A 576 -12.11 -28.04 31.34
C LYS A 576 -12.18 -26.50 31.41
N THR A 577 -11.50 -25.78 30.53
CA THR A 577 -11.37 -24.32 30.60
C THR A 577 -12.61 -23.59 30.12
N LYS A 578 -13.23 -22.84 31.04
CA LYS A 578 -14.51 -22.16 30.82
C LYS A 578 -14.36 -20.66 30.63
N ALA A 579 -13.50 -19.98 31.41
CA ALA A 579 -13.23 -18.55 31.25
C ALA A 579 -11.83 -18.10 31.71
N PHE A 580 -11.45 -16.87 31.37
CA PHE A 580 -10.18 -16.22 31.69
C PHE A 580 -10.47 -14.82 32.28
N ILE A 581 -10.12 -14.55 33.56
CA ILE A 581 -10.31 -13.27 34.28
C ILE A 581 -8.95 -12.54 34.41
N THR A 582 -8.65 -11.42 33.76
CA THR A 582 -7.22 -11.27 33.36
C THR A 582 -6.70 -9.81 33.13
N HIS A 583 -5.36 -9.52 33.15
CA HIS A 583 -4.84 -8.10 33.20
C HIS A 583 -4.33 -7.34 31.98
N GLY A 584 -3.69 -7.95 30.96
CA GLY A 584 -2.97 -7.21 29.94
C GLY A 584 -2.63 -7.86 28.62
N GLY A 585 -1.32 -7.97 28.43
CA GLY A 585 -0.67 -7.91 27.12
C GLY A 585 -1.13 -8.90 26.06
N ILE A 586 -0.82 -8.53 24.83
CA ILE A 586 -1.32 -9.14 23.58
C ILE A 586 -1.11 -10.67 23.44
N ASN A 587 -0.04 -11.25 23.99
CA ASN A 587 0.35 -12.64 23.69
C ASN A 587 -0.71 -13.67 24.10
N GLY A 588 -1.17 -13.65 25.36
CA GLY A 588 -2.19 -14.59 25.83
C GLY A 588 -3.61 -14.28 25.37
N ILE A 589 -3.85 -13.10 24.78
CA ILE A 589 -5.04 -12.88 23.96
C ILE A 589 -5.00 -13.79 22.74
N TYR A 590 -3.85 -13.89 22.07
CA TYR A 590 -3.69 -14.84 20.97
C TYR A 590 -3.71 -16.29 21.44
N GLU A 591 -3.14 -16.64 22.60
CA GLU A 591 -3.28 -18.00 23.18
C GLU A 591 -4.77 -18.35 23.43
N ALA A 592 -5.55 -17.42 24.00
CA ALA A 592 -6.97 -17.64 24.28
C ALA A 592 -7.85 -17.64 23.02
N ILE A 593 -7.48 -16.89 21.97
CA ILE A 593 -8.11 -17.01 20.64
C ILE A 593 -7.75 -18.35 20.02
N TYR A 594 -6.47 -18.75 20.02
CA TYR A 594 -5.96 -20.00 19.46
C TYR A 594 -6.72 -21.22 20.02
N HIS A 595 -6.95 -21.24 21.34
CA HIS A 595 -7.69 -22.31 22.03
C HIS A 595 -9.21 -22.06 22.20
N GLY A 596 -9.72 -20.91 21.78
CA GLY A 596 -11.15 -20.61 21.78
C GLY A 596 -11.77 -20.40 23.18
N VAL A 597 -11.11 -19.70 24.12
CA VAL A 597 -11.57 -19.51 25.52
C VAL A 597 -12.22 -18.13 25.74
N PRO A 598 -13.48 -18.04 26.23
CA PRO A 598 -14.15 -16.77 26.50
C PRO A 598 -13.68 -16.13 27.83
N MET A 599 -14.12 -14.89 28.08
CA MET A 599 -13.21 -13.90 28.67
C MET A 599 -13.87 -12.92 29.68
N VAL A 600 -13.13 -12.49 30.70
CA VAL A 600 -13.47 -11.44 31.69
C VAL A 600 -12.23 -10.55 31.92
N GLY A 601 -12.34 -9.23 31.78
CA GLY A 601 -11.19 -8.33 31.88
C GLY A 601 -11.04 -7.55 33.20
N LEU A 602 -9.80 -7.35 33.66
CA LEU A 602 -9.41 -6.55 34.85
C LEU A 602 -8.13 -5.71 34.57
N PRO A 603 -8.25 -4.49 34.01
CA PRO A 603 -7.11 -3.74 33.45
C PRO A 603 -6.18 -3.06 34.48
N LEU A 604 -4.89 -2.90 34.14
CA LEU A 604 -3.91 -2.20 35.00
C LEU A 604 -3.16 -0.99 34.34
N PHE A 605 -2.30 -1.13 33.32
CA PHE A 605 -1.39 -0.03 32.83
C PHE A 605 -0.73 -0.21 31.43
N ALA A 606 -0.57 0.86 30.63
CA ALA A 606 0.13 0.91 29.31
C ALA A 606 -0.66 0.48 28.05
N ASP A 607 -0.13 -0.38 27.16
CA ASP A 607 -0.84 -0.99 25.98
C ASP A 607 -2.04 -1.84 26.39
N GLN A 608 -2.09 -2.08 27.69
CA GLN A 608 -3.24 -2.36 28.48
C GLN A 608 -4.44 -1.47 28.14
N PRO A 609 -5.64 -2.05 28.24
CA PRO A 609 -6.63 -1.88 27.19
C PRO A 609 -6.11 -1.91 25.72
N ASP A 610 -6.13 -3.07 25.03
CA ASP A 610 -6.04 -3.24 23.55
C ASP A 610 -7.37 -3.63 22.80
N ASN A 611 -7.85 -4.88 22.93
CA ASN A 611 -9.00 -5.61 22.31
C ASN A 611 -10.22 -6.22 23.18
N VAL A 612 -10.72 -5.86 24.39
CA VAL A 612 -11.81 -6.57 25.15
C VAL A 612 -13.11 -6.01 24.71
N ASN A 613 -13.26 -4.70 24.50
CA ASN A 613 -14.42 -4.30 23.71
C ASN A 613 -14.28 -4.84 22.28
N HIS A 614 -13.08 -5.07 21.72
CA HIS A 614 -12.98 -5.91 20.53
C HIS A 614 -13.43 -7.36 20.75
N MET A 615 -13.07 -8.07 21.84
CA MET A 615 -13.42 -9.47 22.08
C MET A 615 -14.90 -9.60 22.43
N LYS A 616 -15.42 -8.76 23.33
CA LYS A 616 -16.83 -8.57 23.71
C LYS A 616 -17.71 -8.13 22.53
N ALA A 617 -17.26 -7.24 21.65
CA ALA A 617 -17.99 -6.90 20.42
C ALA A 617 -17.89 -8.02 19.37
N LYS A 618 -16.79 -8.79 19.35
CA LYS A 618 -16.71 -10.12 18.70
C LYS A 618 -17.39 -11.22 19.54
N GLY A 619 -18.27 -10.86 20.49
CA GLY A 619 -19.11 -11.77 21.26
C GLY A 619 -18.39 -12.72 22.22
N ALA A 620 -17.16 -12.45 22.67
CA ALA A 620 -16.30 -13.40 23.40
C ALA A 620 -15.93 -12.99 24.85
N ALA A 621 -16.27 -11.78 25.31
CA ALA A 621 -15.76 -11.23 26.58
C ALA A 621 -16.73 -10.36 27.39
N VAL A 622 -16.42 -10.17 28.67
CA VAL A 622 -16.96 -9.17 29.62
C VAL A 622 -15.78 -8.40 30.28
N MET A 623 -16.02 -7.26 30.96
CA MET A 623 -14.99 -6.43 31.61
C MET A 623 -15.45 -5.91 32.97
N LEU A 624 -14.53 -5.75 33.94
CA LEU A 624 -14.77 -5.31 35.33
C LEU A 624 -13.66 -4.33 35.83
N ASP A 625 -13.85 -3.71 36.99
CA ASP A 625 -12.94 -2.74 37.65
C ASP A 625 -12.19 -3.40 38.82
N PHE A 626 -10.86 -3.24 38.89
CA PHE A 626 -9.98 -3.88 39.87
C PHE A 626 -10.04 -3.29 41.30
N ASN A 627 -10.16 -1.96 41.45
CA ASN A 627 -9.94 -1.29 42.74
C ASN A 627 -11.21 -1.14 43.59
N LYS A 628 -12.40 -1.37 43.00
CA LYS A 628 -13.69 -1.18 43.68
C LYS A 628 -14.51 -2.46 43.87
N LEU A 629 -14.19 -3.55 43.17
CA LEU A 629 -15.07 -4.74 43.11
C LEU A 629 -15.49 -5.24 44.49
N GLY A 630 -16.80 -5.47 44.63
CA GLY A 630 -17.38 -6.22 45.74
C GLY A 630 -17.31 -7.72 45.48
N THR A 631 -17.66 -8.49 46.52
CA THR A 631 -17.49 -9.96 46.52
C THR A 631 -18.43 -10.67 45.55
N GLU A 632 -19.70 -10.24 45.45
CA GLU A 632 -20.72 -10.87 44.62
C GLU A 632 -20.64 -10.47 43.13
N ASP A 633 -20.09 -9.30 42.81
CA ASP A 633 -20.12 -8.72 41.45
C ASP A 633 -19.23 -9.49 40.47
N LEU A 634 -17.98 -9.76 40.88
CA LEU A 634 -17.01 -10.55 40.11
C LEU A 634 -17.52 -11.98 39.86
N LYS A 635 -18.31 -12.52 40.81
CA LYS A 635 -18.95 -13.84 40.77
C LYS A 635 -20.07 -13.91 39.72
N GLN A 636 -20.97 -12.93 39.68
CA GLN A 636 -22.11 -12.96 38.74
C GLN A 636 -21.65 -12.85 37.27
N ALA A 637 -20.68 -11.99 36.98
CA ALA A 637 -20.16 -11.79 35.62
C ALA A 637 -19.40 -13.02 35.08
N VAL A 638 -18.61 -13.69 35.93
CA VAL A 638 -17.92 -14.94 35.56
C VAL A 638 -18.91 -16.07 35.30
N ASN A 639 -20.06 -16.09 35.98
CA ASN A 639 -21.11 -17.07 35.72
C ASN A 639 -21.78 -16.91 34.34
N ASP A 640 -22.08 -15.67 33.89
CA ASP A 640 -22.76 -15.45 32.60
C ASP A 640 -21.89 -15.85 31.40
N VAL A 641 -20.63 -15.43 31.39
CA VAL A 641 -19.65 -15.78 30.33
C VAL A 641 -19.45 -17.30 30.17
N ILE A 642 -19.64 -18.06 31.26
CA ILE A 642 -19.54 -19.52 31.28
C ILE A 642 -20.84 -20.21 30.88
N LYS A 643 -22.01 -19.60 31.13
CA LYS A 643 -23.33 -20.24 31.03
C LYS A 643 -24.14 -19.82 29.81
N ASN A 644 -23.84 -18.68 29.19
CA ASN A 644 -24.47 -18.22 27.96
C ASN A 644 -23.65 -18.69 26.73
N PRO A 645 -24.17 -19.62 25.90
CA PRO A 645 -23.38 -20.31 24.86
C PRO A 645 -22.86 -19.40 23.75
N SER A 646 -23.54 -18.27 23.50
CA SER A 646 -23.14 -17.29 22.48
C SER A 646 -21.70 -16.77 22.68
N TYR A 647 -21.21 -16.74 23.93
CA TYR A 647 -19.83 -16.38 24.24
C TYR A 647 -18.80 -17.42 23.77
N LYS A 648 -19.11 -18.71 23.90
CA LYS A 648 -18.22 -19.81 23.46
C LYS A 648 -18.25 -19.99 21.95
N GLU A 649 -19.41 -19.86 21.32
CA GLU A 649 -19.55 -19.96 19.85
C GLU A 649 -18.73 -18.89 19.13
N SER A 650 -18.83 -17.63 19.59
CA SER A 650 -18.16 -16.51 18.95
C SER A 650 -16.63 -16.58 19.03
N ILE A 651 -16.08 -17.01 20.17
CA ILE A 651 -14.62 -17.19 20.32
C ILE A 651 -14.08 -18.41 19.55
N MET A 652 -14.86 -19.50 19.43
CA MET A 652 -14.49 -20.66 18.60
C MET A 652 -14.43 -20.30 17.11
N ARG A 653 -15.30 -19.41 16.62
CA ARG A 653 -15.21 -18.85 15.27
C ARG A 653 -13.92 -18.06 15.03
N LEU A 654 -13.44 -17.32 16.03
CA LEU A 654 -12.15 -16.61 15.94
C LEU A 654 -10.95 -17.57 15.97
N SER A 655 -11.02 -18.65 16.77
CA SER A 655 -10.02 -19.72 16.77
C SER A 655 -9.83 -20.30 15.37
N GLN A 656 -10.91 -20.69 14.69
CA GLN A 656 -10.87 -21.25 13.34
C GLN A 656 -10.17 -20.31 12.33
N ILE A 657 -10.52 -19.02 12.36
CA ILE A 657 -9.89 -17.98 11.51
C ILE A 657 -8.39 -17.79 11.85
N HIS A 658 -7.98 -18.02 13.10
CA HIS A 658 -6.59 -17.89 13.52
C HIS A 658 -5.71 -19.07 13.07
N HIS A 659 -6.26 -20.29 13.06
CA HIS A 659 -5.57 -21.51 12.58
C HIS A 659 -5.48 -21.59 11.05
N ASP A 660 -6.45 -21.03 10.32
CA ASP A 660 -6.49 -21.03 8.85
C ASP A 660 -5.49 -20.03 8.24
N GLN A 661 -4.22 -20.45 8.10
CA GLN A 661 -3.15 -19.64 7.52
C GLN A 661 -2.29 -20.44 6.51
N PRO A 662 -1.91 -19.86 5.35
CA PRO A 662 -1.25 -20.57 4.25
C PRO A 662 0.23 -20.95 4.53
N MET A 663 0.81 -20.50 5.64
CA MET A 663 2.15 -20.85 6.09
C MET A 663 2.20 -20.68 7.60
N LYS A 664 2.70 -21.67 8.35
CA LYS A 664 2.74 -21.59 9.82
C LYS A 664 3.64 -20.44 10.27
N PRO A 665 3.33 -19.77 11.40
CA PRO A 665 4.16 -18.65 11.89
C PRO A 665 5.64 -19.00 12.08
N LEU A 666 5.95 -20.24 12.49
CA LEU A 666 7.33 -20.72 12.63
C LEU A 666 8.03 -20.88 11.27
N ASP A 667 7.40 -21.55 10.30
CA ASP A 667 7.96 -21.72 8.95
C ASP A 667 8.23 -20.36 8.29
N ARG A 668 7.33 -19.39 8.52
CA ARG A 668 7.45 -18.00 8.10
C ARG A 668 8.64 -17.29 8.76
N ALA A 669 8.89 -17.54 10.05
CA ALA A 669 10.06 -17.02 10.74
C ALA A 669 11.36 -17.68 10.25
N VAL A 670 11.37 -19.00 10.04
CA VAL A 670 12.53 -19.76 9.51
C VAL A 670 12.92 -19.22 8.13
N PHE A 671 11.96 -19.04 7.23
CA PHE A 671 12.20 -18.41 5.92
C PHE A 671 12.92 -17.05 6.04
N TRP A 672 12.52 -16.20 7.00
CA TRP A 672 13.14 -14.89 7.19
C TRP A 672 14.52 -14.94 7.85
N ILE A 673 14.82 -15.88 8.77
CA ILE A 673 16.19 -16.02 9.29
C ILE A 673 17.13 -16.57 8.22
N GLU A 674 16.67 -17.52 7.41
CA GLU A 674 17.43 -18.01 6.26
C GLU A 674 17.67 -16.91 5.21
N TYR A 675 16.65 -16.09 4.92
CA TYR A 675 16.79 -14.93 4.05
C TYR A 675 17.87 -13.97 4.58
N VAL A 676 17.81 -13.63 5.87
CA VAL A 676 18.85 -12.82 6.55
C VAL A 676 20.24 -13.45 6.43
N MET A 677 20.37 -14.78 6.52
CA MET A 677 21.63 -15.49 6.32
C MET A 677 22.10 -15.44 4.85
N ARG A 678 21.24 -15.77 3.88
CA ARG A 678 21.53 -15.75 2.44
C ARG A 678 22.04 -14.38 1.97
N HIS A 679 21.42 -13.30 2.42
CA HIS A 679 21.77 -11.93 2.00
C HIS A 679 22.79 -11.21 2.91
N LYS A 680 23.38 -11.92 3.89
CA LYS A 680 24.35 -11.37 4.88
C LYS A 680 23.80 -10.16 5.65
N GLY A 681 22.53 -10.27 6.07
CA GLY A 681 21.73 -9.22 6.69
C GLY A 681 20.55 -8.80 5.83
N ALA A 682 19.58 -8.11 6.45
CA ALA A 682 18.42 -7.52 5.76
C ALA A 682 18.38 -6.00 5.97
N LYS A 683 19.51 -5.31 5.74
CA LYS A 683 19.58 -3.83 5.87
C LYS A 683 18.59 -3.13 4.92
N HIS A 684 18.31 -3.71 3.76
CA HIS A 684 17.32 -3.23 2.79
C HIS A 684 15.86 -3.50 3.17
N LEU A 685 15.59 -4.17 4.30
CA LEU A 685 14.24 -4.37 4.84
C LEU A 685 14.05 -3.68 6.21
N ARG A 686 15.07 -2.98 6.73
CA ARG A 686 14.95 -2.22 7.98
C ARG A 686 14.34 -0.85 7.69
N VAL A 687 13.18 -0.58 8.28
CA VAL A 687 12.51 0.73 8.25
C VAL A 687 13.33 1.80 8.98
N GLY A 688 13.33 3.03 8.46
CA GLY A 688 13.97 4.19 9.11
C GLY A 688 13.49 4.49 10.54
N ALA A 689 12.29 4.03 10.89
CA ALA A 689 11.68 4.14 12.23
C ALA A 689 12.58 3.69 13.39
N HIS A 690 13.52 2.75 13.18
CA HIS A 690 14.45 2.29 14.22
C HIS A 690 15.38 3.39 14.75
N ASN A 691 15.54 4.49 14.02
CA ASN A 691 16.40 5.62 14.39
C ASN A 691 15.61 6.80 15.01
N LEU A 692 14.29 6.66 15.20
CA LEU A 692 13.41 7.70 15.74
C LEU A 692 13.05 7.42 17.21
N THR A 693 12.89 8.47 18.02
CA THR A 693 12.24 8.35 19.33
C THR A 693 10.73 8.10 19.16
N TRP A 694 10.06 7.63 20.21
CA TRP A 694 8.61 7.38 20.17
C TRP A 694 7.79 8.63 19.78
N TYR A 695 8.17 9.81 20.26
CA TYR A 695 7.47 11.06 19.93
C TYR A 695 7.79 11.54 18.50
N GLN A 696 8.99 11.26 17.96
CA GLN A 696 9.33 11.52 16.57
C GLN A 696 8.59 10.55 15.61
N TYR A 697 8.48 9.28 16.00
CA TYR A 697 7.74 8.24 15.28
C TYR A 697 6.24 8.58 15.13
N HIS A 698 5.66 9.25 16.12
CA HIS A 698 4.28 9.75 16.07
C HIS A 698 4.16 11.22 15.61
N CYS A 699 5.25 11.86 15.16
CA CYS A 699 5.29 13.27 14.76
C CYS A 699 4.69 14.24 15.80
N LEU A 700 4.79 13.93 17.10
CA LEU A 700 4.23 14.76 18.18
C LEU A 700 5.01 16.07 18.36
N ASP A 701 6.31 16.04 18.04
CA ASP A 701 7.17 17.22 17.95
C ASP A 701 6.69 18.16 16.84
N VAL A 702 6.42 17.61 15.65
CA VAL A 702 5.87 18.33 14.49
C VAL A 702 4.47 18.88 14.80
N ALA A 703 3.60 18.09 15.43
CA ALA A 703 2.25 18.49 15.81
C ALA A 703 2.26 19.62 16.86
N ALA A 704 3.12 19.53 17.88
CA ALA A 704 3.27 20.58 18.89
C ALA A 704 3.76 21.90 18.26
N PHE A 705 4.70 21.84 17.32
CA PHE A 705 5.14 23.02 16.56
C PHE A 705 3.99 23.64 15.76
N LEU A 706 3.27 22.85 14.94
CA LEU A 706 2.14 23.34 14.15
C LEU A 706 1.02 23.95 15.02
N LEU A 707 0.68 23.32 16.14
CA LEU A 707 -0.29 23.85 17.11
C LEU A 707 0.18 25.17 17.73
N SER A 708 1.48 25.32 18.02
CA SER A 708 2.04 26.58 18.53
C SER A 708 1.96 27.72 17.50
N VAL A 709 2.19 27.42 16.21
CA VAL A 709 2.04 28.38 15.11
C VAL A 709 0.58 28.79 14.94
N ILE A 710 -0.37 27.85 14.98
CA ILE A 710 -1.81 28.13 14.92
C ILE A 710 -2.22 29.00 16.11
N ALA A 711 -1.80 28.67 17.33
CA ALA A 711 -2.08 29.46 18.53
C ALA A 711 -1.52 30.89 18.44
N LEU A 712 -0.31 31.06 17.90
CA LEU A 712 0.31 32.36 17.67
C LEU A 712 -0.45 33.18 16.61
N VAL A 713 -0.84 32.57 15.49
CA VAL A 713 -1.64 33.23 14.44
C VAL A 713 -3.00 33.67 14.98
N VAL A 714 -3.70 32.80 15.72
CA VAL A 714 -4.98 33.14 16.39
C VAL A 714 -4.79 34.26 17.41
N PHE A 715 -3.72 34.23 18.20
CA PHE A 715 -3.40 35.31 19.15
C PHE A 715 -3.14 36.64 18.45
N ILE A 716 -2.33 36.65 17.37
CA ILE A 716 -2.05 37.85 16.57
C ILE A 716 -3.33 38.37 15.91
N PHE A 717 -4.16 37.50 15.34
CA PHE A 717 -5.46 37.86 14.76
C PHE A 717 -6.38 38.50 15.80
N VAL A 718 -6.59 37.85 16.96
CA VAL A 718 -7.41 38.37 18.06
C VAL A 718 -6.87 39.70 18.60
N LYS A 719 -5.55 39.86 18.74
CA LYS A 719 -4.92 41.13 19.13
C LYS A 719 -5.14 42.22 18.07
N THR A 720 -5.04 41.89 16.79
CA THR A 720 -5.23 42.81 15.67
C THR A 720 -6.69 43.25 15.57
N CYS A 721 -7.65 42.33 15.62
CA CYS A 721 -9.08 42.63 15.67
C CYS A 721 -9.44 43.49 16.89
N ARG A 722 -8.90 43.20 18.08
CA ARG A 722 -9.10 44.02 19.29
C ARG A 722 -8.47 45.41 19.17
N TRP A 723 -7.31 45.55 18.53
CA TRP A 723 -6.67 46.85 18.27
C TRP A 723 -7.45 47.68 17.24
N LEU A 724 -7.90 47.06 16.13
CA LEU A 724 -8.76 47.69 15.14
C LEU A 724 -10.08 48.16 15.77
N PHE A 725 -10.75 47.29 16.55
CA PHE A 725 -11.97 47.64 17.27
C PHE A 725 -11.75 48.80 18.25
N TRP A 726 -10.68 48.75 19.06
CA TRP A 726 -10.32 49.85 19.96
C TRP A 726 -10.02 51.16 19.22
N LYS A 727 -9.38 51.10 18.05
CA LYS A 727 -9.05 52.27 17.23
C LYS A 727 -10.29 52.87 16.54
N CYS A 728 -11.21 52.04 16.06
CA CYS A 728 -12.45 52.47 15.41
C CYS A 728 -13.52 52.96 16.40
N CYS A 729 -13.61 52.37 17.61
CA CYS A 729 -14.60 52.75 18.62
C CYS A 729 -14.14 53.87 19.57
N ARG A 730 -12.90 54.37 19.45
CA ARG A 730 -12.39 55.46 20.28
C ARG A 730 -12.93 56.81 19.80
N LYS A 731 -14.01 57.28 20.44
CA LYS A 731 -14.52 58.66 20.28
C LYS A 731 -13.37 59.67 20.41
N THR A 732 -13.20 60.52 19.40
CA THR A 732 -12.32 61.69 19.48
C THR A 732 -12.86 62.66 20.54
N PRO A 733 -12.02 63.15 21.47
CA PRO A 733 -12.41 64.24 22.35
C PRO A 733 -12.74 65.48 21.50
N ALA A 734 -13.90 66.09 21.73
CA ALA A 734 -14.25 67.35 21.08
C ALA A 734 -13.24 68.43 21.51
N LYS A 735 -12.66 69.15 20.54
CA LYS A 735 -11.86 70.35 20.84
C LYS A 735 -12.81 71.40 21.41
N SER A 736 -12.72 71.68 22.70
CA SER A 736 -13.32 72.88 23.28
C SER A 736 -12.73 74.10 22.60
N LYS A 737 -13.57 74.91 21.94
CA LYS A 737 -13.18 76.29 21.64
C LYS A 737 -12.87 76.99 22.96
N LYS A 738 -11.78 77.74 23.01
CA LYS A 738 -11.68 78.85 23.95
C LYS A 738 -12.31 80.08 23.29
N GLU A 739 -13.01 80.85 24.09
CA GLU A 739 -13.21 82.29 23.89
C GLU A 739 -12.00 83.04 24.49
#